data_AF-A0A3A8KE42-F1
#
_entry.id   AF-A0A3A8KE42-F1
#
_cell.length_a   1.000
_cell.length_b   1.000
_cell.length_c   1.000
_cell.angle_alpha   90.00
_cell.angle_beta   90.00
_cell.angle_gamma   90.00
#
_symmetry.space_group_name_H-M   'P 1'
#
loop_
_entity.id
_entity.type
_entity.pdbx_description
1 polymer ?
#
loop_
_entity_poly.entity_id
_entity_poly.type
_entity_poly.pdbx_seq_one_letter_code
_entity_poly.pdbx_strand_id
1 'polypeptide(L)'
;MPSKDPGAVTPPGEGSPPPTTPPDDTPDTPPPPVDPPPPGEVTPDEGPPPEEEVPPVLTACAPEPGADAALSEAERKARHDYACTGIALEGTLVSVAGTPVANTLVRVGNAEARTGADGRFRFPALPRHNRLLQVEAEGFRPAVVAVELRRGLSETRVTLPPVRLSPKGGVRMLFAGDVSLGRRFLDPDDTTPRNQMPPDDPAALIRVSDPLPGTKAVFTHVRPYFQAADFRAVNLETPVTDSPTTPHDEKAYAFFTLPGSLPALPWLGVDYVSLGNNHVYDYLAPGLNDTLANVAATGMAFSGAGRNEVEAFVPARVSLAGSGYSLVSMCSITGSAHEQQYVAGPNQGGAADARDLARASALLGAERAQGRVPVAVLHTGVEYSVRPSTPTAQRMRDLIDAGAGLVIAHHPHIPQGFARYQGVLMAQSLGNLAFDQDRLETMVGLLAEVEATGARVDRARAVPVYIEDYRPRPIAGELAENFLRNLAELSREGGVELVPQPSWGELLPAGAHAAVSERTVDVPVTVDANGRATVDLRALRHEGESVAVAKLTGAEGLTTVKLKAGRDVLLHGDFEDHDVDDDVNEAPRWGLEYGAGFVCQDGPHRGAAALCQRKGMVPLVNRFRPPGFAEGPPLRDLTAVAWLKGQGGGAFSVGVQYLPVESYTLFGEQTLLRHDGGTYDWTQVSEDLRFPADPPRPDLWNAPWALNLTLHTASPKTGQGVTVVDDLALVAWERQAPGATLTLETPHARDFVRVEAPAGTYTLRVTFREHRVP
;
A
#
# COMPACT_ATOMS: atom_id res chain seq x y z
N MET A 1 30.48 -53.30 8.11
CA MET A 1 31.14 -54.23 9.06
C MET A 1 30.41 -54.12 10.41
N PRO A 2 30.49 -55.12 11.31
CA PRO A 2 29.47 -55.34 12.35
C PRO A 2 29.91 -54.94 13.78
N SER A 3 29.16 -55.40 14.80
CA SER A 3 29.36 -55.28 16.27
C SER A 3 28.77 -53.99 16.90
N LYS A 4 27.93 -54.03 17.94
CA LYS A 4 27.41 -55.17 18.75
C LYS A 4 26.08 -54.84 19.46
N ASP A 5 25.28 -55.90 19.65
CA ASP A 5 24.10 -56.05 20.52
C ASP A 5 24.55 -56.63 21.91
N PRO A 6 23.72 -57.01 22.92
CA PRO A 6 22.27 -56.80 23.14
C PRO A 6 21.83 -56.48 24.61
N GLY A 7 20.50 -56.35 24.84
CA GLY A 7 19.83 -56.69 26.12
C GLY A 7 19.02 -55.55 26.80
N ALA A 8 17.88 -55.78 27.48
CA ALA A 8 17.09 -57.00 27.73
C ALA A 8 15.57 -56.67 27.94
N VAL A 9 14.71 -57.68 28.23
CA VAL A 9 13.27 -57.65 27.85
C VAL A 9 12.27 -58.12 28.95
N THR A 10 11.43 -57.19 29.44
CA THR A 10 10.03 -57.38 29.96
C THR A 10 9.79 -58.12 31.34
N PRO A 11 8.55 -58.50 31.78
CA PRO A 11 7.69 -57.76 32.75
C PRO A 11 7.15 -58.71 33.89
N PRO A 12 5.91 -58.65 34.49
CA PRO A 12 4.85 -57.61 34.67
C PRO A 12 4.26 -57.50 36.12
N GLY A 13 3.19 -56.69 36.32
CA GLY A 13 2.19 -56.81 37.41
C GLY A 13 2.32 -55.86 38.62
N GLU A 14 1.31 -55.56 39.46
CA GLU A 14 -0.16 -55.78 39.45
C GLU A 14 -0.82 -54.87 40.54
N GLY A 15 -2.14 -54.55 40.48
CA GLY A 15 -2.93 -54.11 41.67
C GLY A 15 -3.92 -52.93 41.52
N SER A 16 -5.12 -53.04 42.11
CA SER A 16 -6.21 -52.02 42.23
C SER A 16 -7.20 -52.41 43.38
N PRO A 17 -8.33 -51.72 43.67
CA PRO A 17 -8.49 -50.31 44.07
C PRO A 17 -9.02 -50.09 45.55
N PRO A 18 -10.25 -49.59 45.89
CA PRO A 18 -10.48 -48.66 47.04
C PRO A 18 -11.10 -49.31 48.31
N PRO A 19 -11.40 -48.53 49.39
CA PRO A 19 -12.83 -48.29 49.75
C PRO A 19 -13.18 -46.95 50.51
N THR A 20 -14.34 -46.94 51.18
CA THR A 20 -15.28 -45.86 51.61
C THR A 20 -15.13 -45.24 53.02
N THR A 21 -15.96 -44.21 53.31
CA THR A 21 -16.32 -43.54 54.60
C THR A 21 -17.38 -44.34 55.43
N PRO A 22 -18.04 -43.85 56.52
CA PRO A 22 -17.89 -42.67 57.45
C PRO A 22 -17.70 -43.15 58.93
N PRO A 23 -18.24 -42.59 60.07
CA PRO A 23 -18.78 -41.25 60.49
C PRO A 23 -17.99 -40.68 61.74
N ASP A 24 -18.43 -40.05 62.86
CA ASP A 24 -19.73 -39.62 63.48
C ASP A 24 -19.53 -38.60 64.68
N ASP A 25 -20.61 -38.30 65.45
CA ASP A 25 -20.75 -37.69 66.82
C ASP A 25 -20.79 -36.14 67.06
N THR A 26 -21.49 -35.70 68.14
CA THR A 26 -22.12 -34.35 68.37
C THR A 26 -22.01 -33.84 69.86
N PRO A 27 -22.71 -32.81 70.45
CA PRO A 27 -23.72 -31.79 69.99
C PRO A 27 -23.70 -30.32 70.60
N ASP A 28 -24.59 -29.47 70.06
CA ASP A 28 -25.51 -28.45 70.68
C ASP A 28 -25.22 -27.00 71.23
N THR A 29 -26.02 -26.06 70.68
CA THR A 29 -26.74 -24.85 71.25
C THR A 29 -26.16 -23.41 71.38
N PRO A 30 -27.00 -22.33 71.31
CA PRO A 30 -26.58 -20.92 71.04
C PRO A 30 -27.19 -19.77 71.93
N PRO A 31 -26.81 -18.49 71.70
CA PRO A 31 -27.45 -17.25 72.24
C PRO A 31 -28.20 -16.39 71.16
N PRO A 32 -28.87 -15.24 71.50
CA PRO A 32 -30.12 -14.80 70.82
C PRO A 32 -30.03 -13.62 69.80
N PRO A 33 -31.15 -13.26 69.11
CA PRO A 33 -31.23 -12.17 68.11
C PRO A 33 -31.45 -10.77 68.70
N VAL A 34 -31.29 -9.73 67.86
CA VAL A 34 -31.59 -8.32 68.14
C VAL A 34 -32.29 -7.68 66.93
N ASP A 35 -33.28 -6.82 67.18
CA ASP A 35 -34.17 -6.20 66.18
C ASP A 35 -33.53 -5.05 65.35
N PRO A 36 -34.09 -4.72 64.15
CA PRO A 36 -33.49 -3.76 63.22
C PRO A 36 -33.86 -2.28 63.45
N PRO A 37 -32.97 -1.32 63.11
CA PRO A 37 -33.27 0.11 63.03
C PRO A 37 -34.05 0.49 61.73
N PRO A 38 -34.67 1.70 61.67
CA PRO A 38 -35.60 2.09 60.59
C PRO A 38 -34.92 2.52 59.27
N PRO A 39 -35.67 2.59 58.16
CA PRO A 39 -35.13 2.97 56.85
C PRO A 39 -34.70 4.45 56.78
N GLY A 40 -33.45 4.68 56.34
CA GLY A 40 -32.93 5.97 55.91
C GLY A 40 -32.93 6.11 54.38
N GLU A 41 -32.71 7.32 53.88
CA GLU A 41 -32.87 7.67 52.47
C GLU A 41 -31.76 7.11 51.56
N VAL A 42 -32.11 6.86 50.28
CA VAL A 42 -31.17 6.39 49.25
C VAL A 42 -30.47 7.58 48.63
N THR A 43 -29.17 7.73 48.91
CA THR A 43 -28.25 8.51 48.07
C THR A 43 -27.61 7.61 47.01
N PRO A 44 -27.24 8.11 45.82
CA PRO A 44 -26.55 7.31 44.81
C PRO A 44 -25.20 6.79 45.29
N ASP A 45 -24.83 5.63 44.77
CA ASP A 45 -23.57 4.93 45.08
C ASP A 45 -22.37 5.71 44.50
N GLU A 46 -21.43 6.13 45.35
CA GLU A 46 -20.16 6.68 44.87
C GLU A 46 -19.29 5.54 44.38
N GLY A 47 -19.09 5.46 43.06
CA GLY A 47 -18.23 4.46 42.43
C GLY A 47 -16.78 4.52 42.92
N PRO A 48 -15.98 3.47 42.67
CA PRO A 48 -14.57 3.45 43.06
C PRO A 48 -13.84 4.69 42.51
N PRO A 49 -12.86 5.24 43.26
CA PRO A 49 -12.16 6.44 42.84
C PRO A 49 -11.48 6.21 41.48
N PRO A 50 -11.44 7.24 40.60
CA PRO A 50 -10.72 7.11 39.35
C PRO A 50 -9.25 6.84 39.64
N GLU A 51 -8.68 5.82 38.99
CA GLU A 51 -7.23 5.74 38.88
C GLU A 51 -6.76 6.96 38.08
N GLU A 52 -5.97 7.84 38.72
CA GLU A 52 -5.28 8.90 37.99
C GLU A 52 -4.22 8.25 37.09
N GLU A 53 -4.61 7.88 35.86
CA GLU A 53 -3.68 7.75 34.73
C GLU A 53 -2.99 9.12 34.54
N VAL A 54 -1.94 9.38 35.33
CA VAL A 54 -0.97 10.43 35.01
C VAL A 54 -0.32 10.00 33.71
N PRO A 55 -0.59 10.68 32.57
CA PRO A 55 -0.04 10.23 31.31
C PRO A 55 1.50 10.37 31.36
N PRO A 56 2.26 9.41 30.80
CA PRO A 56 3.65 9.63 30.49
C PRO A 56 3.75 10.85 29.57
N VAL A 57 4.23 11.95 30.14
CA VAL A 57 4.33 13.24 29.47
C VAL A 57 5.21 13.09 28.23
N LEU A 58 4.82 13.71 27.10
CA LEU A 58 5.69 13.85 25.93
C LEU A 58 7.03 14.45 26.39
N THR A 59 8.09 13.64 26.34
CA THR A 59 9.38 13.99 26.96
C THR A 59 10.08 15.17 26.27
N ALA A 60 9.65 15.46 25.04
CA ALA A 60 9.81 16.74 24.35
C ALA A 60 8.64 16.89 23.37
N CYS A 61 8.32 18.12 22.96
CA CYS A 61 7.54 18.32 21.73
C CYS A 61 8.37 17.88 20.52
N ALA A 62 7.71 17.57 19.40
CA ALA A 62 8.41 17.44 18.12
C ALA A 62 9.13 18.75 17.76
N PRO A 63 10.31 18.70 17.11
CA PRO A 63 10.98 19.91 16.64
C PRO A 63 10.13 20.58 15.56
N GLU A 64 9.76 21.86 15.74
CA GLU A 64 9.15 22.61 14.66
C GLU A 64 10.12 22.75 13.48
N PRO A 65 9.64 22.62 12.23
CA PRO A 65 10.40 23.05 11.05
C PRO A 65 10.88 24.50 11.22
N GLY A 66 12.11 24.78 10.76
CA GLY A 66 12.81 26.04 11.02
C GLY A 66 11.96 27.28 10.72
N ALA A 67 11.88 28.20 11.70
CA ALA A 67 10.86 29.25 11.74
C ALA A 67 10.83 30.16 10.50
N ASP A 68 9.86 29.91 9.60
CA ASP A 68 9.46 30.89 8.59
C ASP A 68 8.80 32.10 9.27
N ALA A 69 9.51 33.22 9.27
CA ALA A 69 9.09 34.49 9.85
C ALA A 69 7.83 35.10 9.17
N ALA A 70 7.33 34.52 8.08
CA ALA A 70 6.09 34.89 7.42
C ALA A 70 4.88 33.98 7.76
N LEU A 71 4.99 33.07 8.74
CA LEU A 71 3.83 32.33 9.28
C LEU A 71 2.99 33.20 10.22
N SER A 72 1.66 33.04 10.16
CA SER A 72 0.74 33.75 11.04
C SER A 72 0.91 33.32 12.52
N GLU A 73 0.42 34.12 13.46
CA GLU A 73 0.44 33.74 14.88
C GLU A 73 -0.48 32.53 15.17
N ALA A 74 -1.62 32.44 14.48
CA ALA A 74 -2.51 31.28 14.57
C ALA A 74 -1.83 30.00 14.05
N GLU A 75 -1.17 30.07 12.90
CA GLU A 75 -0.47 28.95 12.27
C GLU A 75 0.75 28.48 13.08
N ARG A 76 1.55 29.40 13.64
CA ARG A 76 2.63 29.05 14.58
C ARG A 76 2.08 28.43 15.87
N LYS A 77 0.94 28.91 16.37
CA LYS A 77 0.28 28.27 17.51
C LYS A 77 -0.24 26.87 17.16
N ALA A 78 -0.84 26.68 15.99
CA ALA A 78 -1.37 25.40 15.54
C ALA A 78 -0.27 24.33 15.42
N ARG A 79 0.87 24.68 14.81
CA ARG A 79 2.05 23.80 14.76
C ARG A 79 2.58 23.44 16.15
N HIS A 80 2.79 24.43 17.00
CA HIS A 80 3.23 24.22 18.38
C HIS A 80 2.26 23.31 19.15
N ASP A 81 0.96 23.59 19.08
CA ASP A 81 -0.08 22.76 19.70
C ASP A 81 -0.04 21.33 19.14
N TYR A 82 0.13 21.15 17.82
CA TYR A 82 0.23 19.84 17.17
C TYR A 82 1.47 19.05 17.64
N ALA A 83 2.64 19.69 17.59
CA ALA A 83 3.93 19.13 17.97
C ALA A 83 4.03 18.80 19.47
N CYS A 84 3.27 19.49 20.32
CA CYS A 84 3.24 19.29 21.77
C CYS A 84 2.03 18.48 22.29
N THR A 85 1.02 18.18 21.47
CA THR A 85 -0.19 17.43 21.89
C THR A 85 -0.12 15.97 21.47
N GLY A 86 0.16 15.09 22.41
CA GLY A 86 0.21 13.65 22.14
C GLY A 86 -1.15 13.05 21.73
N ILE A 87 -1.09 11.87 21.13
CA ILE A 87 -2.26 11.05 20.77
C ILE A 87 -2.17 9.68 21.44
N ALA A 88 -3.28 9.16 21.96
CA ALA A 88 -3.34 7.81 22.50
C ALA A 88 -3.42 6.77 21.37
N LEU A 89 -2.80 5.60 21.56
CA LEU A 89 -2.94 4.45 20.68
C LEU A 89 -3.34 3.23 21.50
N GLU A 90 -4.48 2.61 21.18
CA GLU A 90 -4.91 1.37 21.82
C GLU A 90 -5.36 0.33 20.80
N GLY A 91 -5.33 -0.94 21.21
CA GLY A 91 -5.65 -2.07 20.35
C GLY A 91 -5.68 -3.38 21.12
N THR A 92 -5.99 -4.47 20.43
CA THR A 92 -6.03 -5.83 21.02
C THR A 92 -5.16 -6.78 20.20
N LEU A 93 -4.29 -7.53 20.87
CA LEU A 93 -3.58 -8.67 20.27
C LEU A 93 -4.40 -9.94 20.46
N VAL A 94 -4.64 -10.65 19.36
CA VAL A 94 -5.31 -11.95 19.35
C VAL A 94 -4.53 -12.92 18.47
N SER A 95 -4.69 -14.22 18.70
CA SER A 95 -4.26 -15.24 17.74
C SER A 95 -5.09 -15.14 16.45
N VAL A 96 -4.65 -15.78 15.36
CA VAL A 96 -5.49 -15.95 14.16
C VAL A 96 -6.86 -16.57 14.45
N ALA A 97 -6.98 -17.37 15.53
CA ALA A 97 -8.23 -17.97 16.02
C ALA A 97 -9.04 -17.07 16.97
N GLY A 98 -8.69 -15.79 17.10
CA GLY A 98 -9.42 -14.81 17.92
C GLY A 98 -9.16 -14.88 19.44
N THR A 99 -8.31 -15.78 19.92
CA THR A 99 -7.96 -15.90 21.34
C THR A 99 -7.03 -14.76 21.76
N PRO A 100 -7.30 -13.98 22.83
CA PRO A 100 -6.40 -12.94 23.32
C PRO A 100 -4.97 -13.41 23.60
N VAL A 101 -3.98 -12.54 23.36
CA VAL A 101 -2.56 -12.82 23.63
C VAL A 101 -2.03 -11.87 24.70
N ALA A 102 -1.95 -12.36 25.93
CA ALA A 102 -1.59 -11.61 27.14
C ALA A 102 -0.07 -11.49 27.36
N ASN A 103 0.34 -10.55 28.23
CA ASN A 103 1.73 -10.28 28.65
C ASN A 103 2.75 -10.15 27.50
N THR A 104 2.28 -9.76 26.32
CA THR A 104 3.09 -9.58 25.12
C THR A 104 3.65 -8.18 25.08
N LEU A 105 4.89 -8.03 24.60
CA LEU A 105 5.52 -6.72 24.42
C LEU A 105 5.09 -6.10 23.08
N VAL A 106 4.63 -4.86 23.14
CA VAL A 106 4.29 -4.01 22.00
C VAL A 106 5.21 -2.81 22.02
N ARG A 107 5.82 -2.48 20.87
CA ARG A 107 6.74 -1.35 20.69
C ARG A 107 6.17 -0.39 19.65
N VAL A 108 6.28 0.91 19.87
CA VAL A 108 6.07 1.95 18.85
C VAL A 108 7.20 2.96 18.95
N GLY A 109 8.16 2.89 18.02
CA GLY A 109 9.45 3.57 18.17
C GLY A 109 10.13 3.16 19.48
N ASN A 110 10.43 4.17 20.33
CA ASN A 110 11.02 3.95 21.66
C ASN A 110 10.00 3.69 22.78
N ALA A 111 8.70 3.79 22.52
CA ALA A 111 7.66 3.52 23.51
C ALA A 111 7.39 2.00 23.63
N GLU A 112 7.23 1.50 24.85
CA GLU A 112 6.88 0.11 25.14
C GLU A 112 5.57 0.03 25.94
N ALA A 113 4.72 -0.94 25.58
CA ALA A 113 3.50 -1.31 26.31
C ALA A 113 3.40 -2.84 26.42
N ARG A 114 2.58 -3.33 27.36
CA ARG A 114 2.29 -4.77 27.51
C ARG A 114 0.80 -5.06 27.43
N THR A 115 0.44 -6.23 26.92
CA THR A 115 -0.97 -6.65 26.88
C THR A 115 -1.50 -7.17 28.21
N GLY A 116 -2.72 -6.76 28.56
CA GLY A 116 -3.51 -7.32 29.65
C GLY A 116 -3.99 -8.75 29.37
N ALA A 117 -4.69 -9.34 30.33
CA ALA A 117 -5.25 -10.70 30.19
C ALA A 117 -6.31 -10.82 29.09
N ASP A 118 -6.95 -9.71 28.71
CA ASP A 118 -7.87 -9.58 27.59
C ASP A 118 -7.17 -9.28 26.25
N GLY A 119 -5.83 -9.28 26.23
CA GLY A 119 -5.02 -9.01 25.05
C GLY A 119 -4.91 -7.51 24.68
N ARG A 120 -5.51 -6.60 25.46
CA ARG A 120 -5.46 -5.16 25.16
C ARG A 120 -4.15 -4.52 25.56
N PHE A 121 -3.69 -3.58 24.74
CA PHE A 121 -2.58 -2.67 25.06
C PHE A 121 -3.02 -1.21 24.84
N ARG A 122 -2.33 -0.29 25.51
CA ARG A 122 -2.61 1.14 25.48
C ARG A 122 -1.30 1.92 25.62
N PHE A 123 -1.01 2.78 24.66
CA PHE A 123 -0.07 3.88 24.78
C PHE A 123 -0.89 5.14 25.05
N PRO A 124 -0.90 5.67 26.28
CA PRO A 124 -1.75 6.83 26.64
C PRO A 124 -1.35 8.13 25.93
N ALA A 125 -0.10 8.29 25.51
CA ALA A 125 0.36 9.39 24.66
C ALA A 125 1.56 8.98 23.80
N LEU A 126 1.53 9.31 22.51
CA LEU A 126 2.60 9.20 21.53
C LEU A 126 2.72 10.52 20.74
N PRO A 127 3.88 10.83 20.12
CA PRO A 127 3.97 11.89 19.12
C PRO A 127 3.03 11.63 17.94
N ARG A 128 2.52 12.69 17.31
CA ARG A 128 1.61 12.62 16.15
C ARG A 128 2.33 12.38 14.81
N HIS A 129 3.33 11.50 14.82
CA HIS A 129 4.07 11.10 13.63
C HIS A 129 3.79 9.62 13.40
N ASN A 130 3.47 9.22 12.18
CA ASN A 130 3.15 7.83 11.84
C ASN A 130 4.36 6.92 12.15
N ARG A 131 4.14 5.75 12.72
CA ARG A 131 5.24 4.85 13.14
C ARG A 131 4.91 3.38 12.90
N LEU A 132 5.92 2.51 13.02
CA LEU A 132 5.71 1.07 13.02
C LEU A 132 5.44 0.56 14.43
N LEU A 133 4.25 0.00 14.62
CA LEU A 133 3.93 -0.87 15.75
C LEU A 133 4.55 -2.25 15.51
N GLN A 134 5.32 -2.73 16.48
CA GLN A 134 6.05 -4.00 16.42
C GLN A 134 5.67 -4.87 17.62
N VAL A 135 5.44 -6.15 17.39
CA VAL A 135 4.94 -7.11 18.38
C VAL A 135 5.82 -8.35 18.44
N GLU A 136 6.25 -8.71 19.65
CA GLU A 136 6.97 -9.96 19.94
C GLU A 136 6.28 -10.75 21.05
N ALA A 137 5.64 -11.87 20.67
CA ALA A 137 4.96 -12.78 21.59
C ALA A 137 5.58 -14.19 21.58
N GLU A 138 5.67 -14.82 22.75
CA GLU A 138 6.14 -16.20 22.86
C GLU A 138 5.20 -17.16 22.11
N GLY A 139 5.76 -18.10 21.34
CA GLY A 139 4.99 -19.02 20.51
C GLY A 139 4.41 -18.44 19.21
N PHE A 140 4.46 -17.12 18.99
CA PHE A 140 3.96 -16.47 17.76
C PHE A 140 5.07 -15.91 16.87
N ARG A 141 4.72 -15.66 15.61
CA ARG A 141 5.55 -14.91 14.65
C ARG A 141 5.51 -13.42 15.01
N PRO A 142 6.59 -12.65 14.79
CA PRO A 142 6.55 -11.19 14.92
C PRO A 142 5.45 -10.59 14.05
N ALA A 143 4.92 -9.44 14.46
CA ALA A 143 4.04 -8.63 13.61
C ALA A 143 4.54 -7.19 13.54
N VAL A 144 4.44 -6.60 12.35
CA VAL A 144 4.73 -5.20 12.06
C VAL A 144 3.48 -4.61 11.41
N VAL A 145 3.09 -3.42 11.85
CA VAL A 145 1.90 -2.69 11.39
C VAL A 145 2.26 -1.20 11.33
N ALA A 146 1.92 -0.51 10.24
CA ALA A 146 2.04 0.94 10.18
C ALA A 146 0.83 1.57 10.90
N VAL A 147 1.07 2.55 11.77
CA VAL A 147 0.03 3.22 12.53
C VAL A 147 -0.02 4.70 12.17
N GLU A 148 -1.18 5.13 11.67
CA GLU A 148 -1.49 6.53 11.41
C GLU A 148 -1.68 7.24 12.75
N LEU A 149 -0.69 8.03 13.15
CA LEU A 149 -0.72 8.86 14.37
C LEU A 149 -0.83 10.36 14.03
N ARG A 150 -0.63 10.73 12.76
CA ARG A 150 -0.80 12.09 12.22
C ARG A 150 -2.29 12.44 12.01
N ARG A 151 -3.11 12.23 13.05
CA ARG A 151 -4.55 12.56 13.08
C ARG A 151 -4.80 14.03 13.44
N GLY A 152 -6.02 14.52 13.24
CA GLY A 152 -6.40 15.89 13.58
C GLY A 152 -6.33 16.18 15.08
N LEU A 153 -6.12 17.45 15.48
CA LEU A 153 -6.00 17.84 16.90
C LEU A 153 -7.24 17.53 17.75
N SER A 154 -8.42 17.43 17.13
CA SER A 154 -9.67 16.97 17.75
C SER A 154 -9.64 15.47 18.10
N GLU A 155 -8.86 14.68 17.40
CA GLU A 155 -8.70 13.24 17.62
C GLU A 155 -7.63 12.99 18.68
N THR A 156 -8.06 12.50 19.84
CA THR A 156 -7.17 12.23 20.99
C THR A 156 -6.74 10.77 21.10
N ARG A 157 -7.26 9.90 20.22
CA ARG A 157 -7.06 8.44 20.28
C ARG A 157 -7.19 7.78 18.92
N VAL A 158 -6.26 6.89 18.60
CA VAL A 158 -6.35 5.89 17.52
C VAL A 158 -6.68 4.53 18.15
N THR A 159 -7.64 3.80 17.56
CA THR A 159 -8.05 2.47 18.02
C THR A 159 -7.86 1.46 16.90
N LEU A 160 -6.87 0.57 17.03
CA LEU A 160 -6.56 -0.40 15.98
C LEU A 160 -7.53 -1.59 15.98
N PRO A 161 -7.89 -2.14 14.81
CA PRO A 161 -8.56 -3.44 14.74
C PRO A 161 -7.66 -4.55 15.31
N PRO A 162 -8.23 -5.70 15.70
CA PRO A 162 -7.46 -6.76 16.38
C PRO A 162 -6.27 -7.26 15.55
N VAL A 163 -5.06 -7.06 16.08
CA VAL A 163 -3.81 -7.47 15.41
C VAL A 163 -3.66 -8.98 15.57
N ARG A 164 -4.05 -9.72 14.52
CA ARG A 164 -4.04 -11.19 14.50
C ARG A 164 -2.62 -11.75 14.33
N LEU A 165 -2.09 -12.34 15.39
CA LEU A 165 -0.80 -13.02 15.44
C LEU A 165 -0.91 -14.48 14.98
N SER A 166 -0.02 -14.89 14.07
CA SER A 166 0.10 -16.27 13.63
C SER A 166 1.05 -17.06 14.53
N PRO A 167 0.72 -18.29 14.94
CA PRO A 167 1.62 -19.13 15.73
C PRO A 167 2.87 -19.52 14.93
N LYS A 168 3.96 -19.88 15.62
CA LYS A 168 5.17 -20.41 14.99
C LYS A 168 4.87 -21.80 14.40
N GLY A 169 4.79 -21.86 13.08
CA GLY A 169 4.49 -23.05 12.29
C GLY A 169 4.50 -22.70 10.80
N GLY A 170 4.67 -23.72 9.94
CA GLY A 170 4.86 -23.52 8.50
C GLY A 170 6.04 -22.57 8.20
N VAL A 171 5.99 -21.91 7.04
CA VAL A 171 6.90 -20.83 6.65
C VAL A 171 6.11 -19.55 6.38
N ARG A 172 6.60 -18.38 6.82
CA ARG A 172 6.16 -17.07 6.30
C ARG A 172 7.12 -16.62 5.22
N MET A 173 6.64 -16.54 3.99
CA MET A 173 7.34 -15.91 2.88
C MET A 173 6.91 -14.44 2.76
N LEU A 174 7.83 -13.57 2.34
CA LEU A 174 7.52 -12.22 1.88
C LEU A 174 7.95 -12.10 0.42
N PHE A 175 7.04 -11.70 -0.45
CA PHE A 175 7.36 -11.32 -1.82
C PHE A 175 7.16 -9.82 -1.95
N ALA A 176 8.11 -9.13 -2.57
CA ALA A 176 8.02 -7.69 -2.82
C ALA A 176 8.33 -7.39 -4.29
N GLY A 177 7.93 -6.20 -4.72
CA GLY A 177 7.94 -5.74 -6.11
C GLY A 177 9.30 -5.58 -6.79
N ASP A 178 9.26 -4.90 -7.92
CA ASP A 178 10.36 -4.74 -8.87
C ASP A 178 11.46 -3.80 -8.31
N VAL A 179 12.73 -4.21 -8.45
CA VAL A 179 13.91 -3.55 -7.88
C VAL A 179 14.93 -3.19 -8.98
N SER A 180 15.17 -1.90 -9.13
CA SER A 180 16.22 -1.28 -9.94
C SER A 180 16.91 -0.21 -9.11
N LEU A 181 18.25 -0.19 -9.11
CA LEU A 181 19.06 0.69 -8.24
C LEU A 181 20.12 1.47 -9.06
N GLY A 182 19.77 1.80 -10.31
CA GLY A 182 20.58 2.57 -11.26
C GLY A 182 19.98 3.94 -11.60
N ARG A 183 20.45 4.54 -12.71
CA ARG A 183 19.92 5.82 -13.25
C ARG A 183 19.75 6.88 -12.15
N ARG A 184 18.54 7.35 -11.82
CA ARG A 184 18.33 8.44 -10.84
C ARG A 184 18.75 8.14 -9.41
N PHE A 185 19.00 6.87 -9.08
CA PHE A 185 19.69 6.54 -7.82
C PHE A 185 21.17 6.98 -7.84
N LEU A 186 21.82 7.01 -9.01
CA LEU A 186 23.24 7.33 -9.22
C LEU A 186 23.49 8.72 -9.84
N ASP A 187 22.52 9.22 -10.63
CA ASP A 187 22.56 10.42 -11.47
C ASP A 187 21.15 11.05 -11.46
N PRO A 188 20.83 11.94 -10.49
CA PRO A 188 19.48 12.44 -10.29
C PRO A 188 18.85 13.11 -11.52
N ASP A 189 19.68 13.77 -12.34
CA ASP A 189 19.26 14.44 -13.58
C ASP A 189 19.10 13.48 -14.79
N ASP A 190 19.49 12.20 -14.65
CA ASP A 190 19.44 11.15 -15.70
C ASP A 190 20.20 11.55 -16.99
N THR A 191 21.37 12.19 -16.81
CA THR A 191 22.15 12.82 -17.91
C THR A 191 23.23 11.93 -18.50
N THR A 192 23.73 10.95 -17.76
CA THR A 192 24.80 10.06 -18.18
C THR A 192 24.34 9.14 -19.30
N PRO A 193 25.03 9.09 -20.45
CA PRO A 193 24.68 8.16 -21.51
C PRO A 193 24.80 6.70 -21.04
N ARG A 194 23.79 5.88 -21.35
CA ARG A 194 23.69 4.45 -20.95
C ARG A 194 24.87 3.53 -21.29
N ASN A 195 25.90 4.02 -22.01
CA ASN A 195 27.13 3.28 -22.30
C ASN A 195 28.31 3.66 -21.37
N GLN A 196 28.05 4.41 -20.30
CA GLN A 196 29.03 4.99 -19.39
C GLN A 196 28.58 4.83 -17.94
N MET A 197 29.56 4.88 -17.02
CA MET A 197 29.31 4.99 -15.59
C MET A 197 29.09 6.46 -15.21
N PRO A 198 28.08 6.82 -14.40
CA PRO A 198 27.90 8.19 -13.92
C PRO A 198 29.12 8.69 -13.12
N PRO A 199 29.33 10.03 -13.07
CA PRO A 199 30.24 10.62 -12.09
C PRO A 199 29.73 10.38 -10.66
N ASP A 200 30.60 10.50 -9.68
CA ASP A 200 30.20 10.40 -8.27
C ASP A 200 29.57 11.72 -7.80
N ASP A 201 28.26 11.72 -7.58
CA ASP A 201 27.48 12.89 -7.20
C ASP A 201 27.09 12.84 -5.69
N PRO A 202 27.41 13.87 -4.88
CA PRO A 202 26.96 13.97 -3.50
C PRO A 202 25.44 14.16 -3.32
N ALA A 203 24.69 14.51 -4.37
CA ALA A 203 23.22 14.59 -4.34
C ALA A 203 22.53 13.24 -4.67
N ALA A 204 23.26 12.27 -5.22
CA ALA A 204 22.72 10.96 -5.57
C ALA A 204 22.34 10.14 -4.31
N LEU A 205 21.23 9.39 -4.39
CA LEU A 205 20.79 8.47 -3.33
C LEU A 205 21.81 7.34 -3.09
N ILE A 206 22.54 6.96 -4.13
CA ILE A 206 23.53 5.88 -4.17
C ILE A 206 24.77 6.43 -4.88
N ARG A 207 25.81 6.76 -4.12
CA ARG A 207 27.09 7.20 -4.68
C ARG A 207 27.77 6.08 -5.47
N VAL A 208 28.32 6.41 -6.63
CA VAL A 208 29.07 5.45 -7.47
C VAL A 208 30.35 4.97 -6.78
N SER A 209 31.02 5.85 -6.01
CA SER A 209 32.26 5.53 -5.30
C SER A 209 32.07 4.65 -4.05
N ASP A 210 30.88 4.71 -3.45
CA ASP A 210 30.52 4.02 -2.21
C ASP A 210 29.00 3.74 -2.19
N PRO A 211 28.52 2.71 -2.91
CA PRO A 211 27.08 2.53 -3.14
C PRO A 211 26.33 1.98 -1.91
N LEU A 212 27.03 1.23 -1.04
CA LEU A 212 26.37 0.41 -0.02
C LEU A 212 25.62 1.22 1.05
N PRO A 213 26.12 2.35 1.60
CA PRO A 213 25.39 3.13 2.60
C PRO A 213 24.10 3.74 2.02
N GLY A 214 24.17 4.32 0.82
CA GLY A 214 23.01 4.89 0.12
C GLY A 214 21.97 3.82 -0.21
N THR A 215 22.41 2.67 -0.74
CA THR A 215 21.49 1.55 -1.05
C THR A 215 20.81 1.00 0.21
N LYS A 216 21.48 1.02 1.37
CA LYS A 216 20.84 0.66 2.65
C LYS A 216 19.82 1.70 3.09
N ALA A 217 20.13 2.99 2.94
CA ALA A 217 19.23 4.09 3.31
C ALA A 217 17.86 3.96 2.60
N VAL A 218 17.86 3.67 1.29
CA VAL A 218 16.66 3.41 0.47
C VAL A 218 15.67 2.44 1.12
N PHE A 219 16.15 1.31 1.68
CA PHE A 219 15.30 0.26 2.22
C PHE A 219 15.03 0.34 3.73
N THR A 220 15.44 1.43 4.41
CA THR A 220 15.42 1.52 5.89
C THR A 220 14.03 1.28 6.49
N HIS A 221 12.99 1.94 5.96
CA HIS A 221 11.66 1.96 6.56
C HIS A 221 10.85 0.68 6.32
N VAL A 222 11.04 -0.01 5.20
CA VAL A 222 10.45 -1.35 4.98
C VAL A 222 11.19 -2.49 5.68
N ARG A 223 12.41 -2.26 6.18
CA ARG A 223 13.27 -3.32 6.73
C ARG A 223 12.63 -4.16 7.85
N PRO A 224 11.83 -3.62 8.78
CA PRO A 224 11.17 -4.44 9.81
C PRO A 224 10.19 -5.49 9.24
N TYR A 225 9.45 -5.18 8.17
CA TYR A 225 8.60 -6.17 7.48
C TYR A 225 9.43 -7.29 6.88
N PHE A 226 10.52 -6.95 6.19
CA PHE A 226 11.47 -7.92 5.68
C PHE A 226 12.05 -8.79 6.79
N GLN A 227 12.41 -8.23 7.95
CA GLN A 227 12.95 -9.00 9.08
C GLN A 227 11.90 -9.84 9.84
N ALA A 228 10.61 -9.64 9.59
CA ALA A 228 9.50 -10.40 10.21
C ALA A 228 9.07 -11.66 9.44
N ALA A 229 9.77 -12.02 8.34
CA ALA A 229 9.50 -13.20 7.51
C ALA A 229 10.67 -14.21 7.51
N ASP A 230 10.36 -15.48 7.28
CA ASP A 230 11.33 -16.59 7.30
C ASP A 230 12.12 -16.72 5.98
N PHE A 231 11.57 -16.19 4.88
CA PHE A 231 12.14 -16.24 3.54
C PHE A 231 11.63 -15.06 2.70
N ARG A 232 12.52 -14.27 2.10
CA ARG A 232 12.16 -13.02 1.40
C ARG A 232 12.65 -13.04 -0.05
N ALA A 233 11.77 -12.64 -0.97
CA ALA A 233 11.97 -12.64 -2.40
C ALA A 233 11.66 -11.27 -3.03
N VAL A 234 12.50 -10.83 -3.98
CA VAL A 234 12.28 -9.62 -4.80
C VAL A 234 12.59 -9.92 -6.27
N ASN A 235 12.08 -9.10 -7.19
CA ASN A 235 12.50 -9.14 -8.60
C ASN A 235 13.61 -8.13 -8.85
N LEU A 236 14.80 -8.62 -9.20
CA LEU A 236 15.96 -7.78 -9.49
C LEU A 236 15.97 -7.47 -11.00
N GLU A 237 15.36 -6.35 -11.36
CA GLU A 237 15.03 -5.97 -12.74
C GLU A 237 16.16 -5.23 -13.44
N THR A 238 17.39 -5.65 -13.17
CA THR A 238 18.60 -5.05 -13.73
C THR A 238 19.71 -6.10 -13.80
N PRO A 239 20.61 -6.04 -14.79
CA PRO A 239 21.91 -6.66 -14.67
C PRO A 239 22.72 -5.98 -13.55
N VAL A 240 23.60 -6.73 -12.90
CA VAL A 240 24.50 -6.22 -11.86
C VAL A 240 25.92 -6.14 -12.42
N THR A 241 26.34 -4.96 -12.86
CA THR A 241 27.64 -4.70 -13.51
C THR A 241 28.17 -3.31 -13.16
N ASP A 242 29.50 -3.19 -13.08
CA ASP A 242 30.24 -1.92 -13.01
C ASP A 242 30.83 -1.50 -14.36
N SER A 243 30.58 -2.29 -15.43
CA SER A 243 31.03 -2.04 -16.80
C SER A 243 29.83 -1.91 -17.76
N PRO A 244 29.02 -0.83 -17.66
CA PRO A 244 27.87 -0.56 -18.54
C PRO A 244 28.30 -0.14 -19.96
N THR A 245 29.28 -0.80 -20.55
CA THR A 245 29.93 -0.45 -21.82
C THR A 245 29.26 -1.05 -23.05
N THR A 246 28.37 -2.03 -22.85
CA THR A 246 27.70 -2.80 -23.91
C THR A 246 26.16 -2.78 -23.78
N PRO A 247 25.52 -1.60 -23.63
CA PRO A 247 24.06 -1.52 -23.57
C PRO A 247 23.44 -2.05 -24.86
N HIS A 248 22.31 -2.75 -24.73
CA HIS A 248 21.53 -3.23 -25.85
C HIS A 248 21.08 -2.05 -26.71
N ASP A 249 21.56 -2.06 -27.95
CA ASP A 249 21.31 -1.08 -29.01
C ASP A 249 19.83 -0.76 -29.21
N GLU A 250 18.99 -1.77 -29.41
CA GLU A 250 17.59 -1.58 -29.80
C GLU A 250 16.62 -1.18 -28.66
N LYS A 251 16.98 -1.38 -27.38
CA LYS A 251 16.09 -1.03 -26.27
C LYS A 251 15.96 0.49 -26.13
N ALA A 252 14.80 0.99 -25.70
CA ALA A 252 14.64 2.40 -25.35
C ALA A 252 15.38 2.76 -24.05
N TYR A 253 15.30 1.88 -23.04
CA TYR A 253 15.99 2.03 -21.76
C TYR A 253 16.88 0.81 -21.49
N ALA A 254 18.05 1.07 -20.91
CA ALA A 254 18.94 0.06 -20.35
C ALA A 254 19.27 0.47 -18.91
N PHE A 255 19.02 -0.42 -17.95
CA PHE A 255 19.25 -0.21 -16.52
C PHE A 255 20.37 -1.13 -16.03
N PHE A 256 21.09 -0.73 -14.99
CA PHE A 256 22.02 -1.59 -14.27
C PHE A 256 22.02 -1.25 -12.78
N THR A 257 22.30 -2.23 -11.94
CA THR A 257 22.57 -2.03 -10.50
C THR A 257 24.07 -2.20 -10.25
N LEU A 258 24.66 -1.34 -9.41
CA LEU A 258 26.08 -1.48 -9.06
C LEU A 258 26.34 -2.75 -8.22
N PRO A 259 27.44 -3.49 -8.46
CA PRO A 259 27.84 -4.63 -7.63
C PRO A 259 27.98 -4.26 -6.14
N GLY A 260 28.43 -3.03 -5.85
CA GLY A 260 28.54 -2.50 -4.49
C GLY A 260 27.19 -2.22 -3.80
N SER A 261 26.10 -2.09 -4.55
CA SER A 261 24.74 -1.93 -4.01
C SER A 261 24.14 -3.27 -3.56
N LEU A 262 24.47 -4.36 -4.24
CA LEU A 262 23.83 -5.65 -4.04
C LEU A 262 23.89 -6.22 -2.61
N PRO A 263 24.97 -6.02 -1.81
CA PRO A 263 25.01 -6.39 -0.39
C PRO A 263 24.00 -5.68 0.52
N ALA A 264 23.27 -4.67 0.02
CA ALA A 264 22.11 -4.12 0.74
C ALA A 264 20.94 -5.11 0.78
N LEU A 265 20.76 -5.95 -0.25
CA LEU A 265 19.67 -6.93 -0.29
C LEU A 265 19.83 -7.99 0.82
N PRO A 266 21.00 -8.61 1.07
CA PRO A 266 21.23 -9.44 2.27
C PRO A 266 21.25 -8.68 3.62
N TRP A 267 21.37 -7.34 3.63
CA TRP A 267 21.26 -6.54 4.87
C TRP A 267 19.80 -6.22 5.25
N LEU A 268 18.97 -5.98 4.24
CA LEU A 268 17.50 -6.07 4.31
C LEU A 268 17.09 -7.52 4.63
N GLY A 269 17.89 -8.46 4.13
CA GLY A 269 17.88 -9.90 4.42
C GLY A 269 17.32 -10.78 3.31
N VAL A 270 17.07 -10.23 2.12
CA VAL A 270 16.56 -10.95 0.94
C VAL A 270 17.32 -12.27 0.75
N ASP A 271 16.55 -13.37 0.70
CA ASP A 271 17.06 -14.73 0.58
C ASP A 271 17.09 -15.19 -0.88
N TYR A 272 16.25 -14.58 -1.74
CA TYR A 272 16.11 -14.91 -3.15
C TYR A 272 15.87 -13.70 -4.06
N VAL A 273 16.47 -13.70 -5.25
CA VAL A 273 16.15 -12.75 -6.34
C VAL A 273 15.67 -13.50 -7.60
N SER A 274 14.59 -13.03 -8.23
CA SER A 274 14.28 -13.43 -9.60
C SER A 274 15.09 -12.61 -10.60
N LEU A 275 15.66 -13.30 -11.59
CA LEU A 275 16.40 -12.71 -12.72
C LEU A 275 15.69 -12.94 -14.07
N GLY A 276 14.60 -13.70 -14.09
CA GLY A 276 13.81 -13.96 -15.29
C GLY A 276 12.88 -12.79 -15.62
N ASN A 277 13.45 -11.66 -16.01
CA ASN A 277 12.75 -10.44 -16.43
C ASN A 277 13.28 -9.94 -17.79
N ASN A 278 12.64 -8.89 -18.34
CA ASN A 278 13.00 -8.26 -19.62
C ASN A 278 14.34 -7.50 -19.60
N HIS A 279 14.87 -7.17 -18.43
CA HIS A 279 16.02 -6.27 -18.24
C HIS A 279 17.34 -6.99 -17.94
N VAL A 280 17.33 -8.29 -17.58
CA VAL A 280 18.56 -9.08 -17.30
C VAL A 280 19.56 -9.17 -18.47
N TYR A 281 19.15 -8.81 -19.69
CA TYR A 281 20.00 -8.77 -20.88
C TYR A 281 20.29 -7.35 -21.40
N ASP A 282 20.04 -6.30 -20.59
CA ASP A 282 20.26 -4.89 -20.97
C ASP A 282 21.69 -4.55 -21.33
N TYR A 283 22.65 -5.28 -20.76
CA TYR A 283 24.09 -5.18 -21.06
C TYR A 283 24.63 -6.47 -21.70
N LEU A 284 23.75 -7.17 -22.43
CA LEU A 284 24.01 -8.34 -23.26
C LEU A 284 24.78 -9.45 -22.50
N ALA A 285 25.56 -10.25 -23.22
CA ALA A 285 26.35 -11.33 -22.63
C ALA A 285 27.36 -10.87 -21.55
N PRO A 286 28.05 -9.73 -21.63
CA PRO A 286 28.90 -9.23 -20.55
C PRO A 286 28.12 -8.99 -19.25
N GLY A 287 27.10 -8.11 -19.30
CA GLY A 287 26.31 -7.77 -18.11
C GLY A 287 25.56 -8.95 -17.52
N LEU A 288 25.09 -9.89 -18.34
CA LEU A 288 24.51 -11.15 -17.85
C LEU A 288 25.53 -12.00 -17.09
N ASN A 289 26.77 -12.11 -17.57
CA ASN A 289 27.82 -12.85 -16.86
C ASN A 289 28.20 -12.18 -15.54
N ASP A 290 28.33 -10.86 -15.53
CA ASP A 290 28.57 -10.07 -14.32
C ASP A 290 27.43 -10.28 -13.31
N THR A 291 26.18 -10.25 -13.78
CA THR A 291 24.98 -10.49 -12.93
C THR A 291 25.02 -11.85 -12.26
N LEU A 292 25.24 -12.91 -13.04
CA LEU A 292 25.30 -14.28 -12.52
C LEU A 292 26.46 -14.47 -11.52
N ALA A 293 27.59 -13.79 -11.73
CA ALA A 293 28.73 -13.82 -10.81
C ALA A 293 28.47 -13.01 -9.52
N ASN A 294 28.00 -11.76 -9.65
CA ASN A 294 27.75 -10.85 -8.54
C ASN A 294 26.61 -11.33 -7.64
N VAL A 295 25.51 -11.84 -8.20
CA VAL A 295 24.42 -12.43 -7.41
C VAL A 295 24.90 -13.68 -6.67
N ALA A 296 25.59 -14.61 -7.35
CA ALA A 296 26.15 -15.79 -6.70
C ALA A 296 27.13 -15.45 -5.56
N ALA A 297 27.93 -14.38 -5.70
CA ALA A 297 28.88 -13.93 -4.68
C ALA A 297 28.21 -13.43 -3.38
N THR A 298 26.93 -13.04 -3.41
CA THR A 298 26.19 -12.67 -2.19
C THR A 298 25.68 -13.85 -1.37
N GLY A 299 25.62 -15.05 -1.95
CA GLY A 299 24.98 -16.22 -1.35
C GLY A 299 23.45 -16.23 -1.40
N MET A 300 22.79 -15.21 -1.98
CA MET A 300 21.36 -15.26 -2.27
C MET A 300 21.04 -16.37 -3.29
N ALA A 301 19.88 -16.99 -3.14
CA ALA A 301 19.34 -17.89 -4.16
C ALA A 301 18.84 -17.09 -5.37
N PHE A 302 18.92 -17.64 -6.58
CA PHE A 302 18.38 -16.99 -7.77
C PHE A 302 17.94 -18.01 -8.83
N SER A 303 17.04 -17.58 -9.73
CA SER A 303 16.64 -18.37 -10.90
C SER A 303 16.18 -17.49 -12.05
N GLY A 304 15.97 -18.10 -13.22
CA GLY A 304 15.31 -17.47 -14.37
C GLY A 304 16.21 -16.76 -15.37
N ALA A 305 17.54 -16.80 -15.21
CA ALA A 305 18.48 -16.26 -16.18
C ALA A 305 19.72 -17.16 -16.30
N GLY A 306 20.33 -17.20 -17.49
CA GLY A 306 21.46 -18.08 -17.77
C GLY A 306 22.05 -17.85 -19.16
N ARG A 307 23.24 -18.43 -19.43
CA ARG A 307 23.98 -18.26 -20.69
C ARG A 307 23.37 -19.01 -21.89
N ASN A 308 22.33 -19.81 -21.62
CA ASN A 308 21.50 -20.50 -22.59
C ASN A 308 20.18 -20.93 -21.93
N GLU A 309 19.25 -21.39 -22.75
CA GLU A 309 17.92 -21.91 -22.39
C GLU A 309 17.88 -23.12 -21.42
N VAL A 310 19.01 -23.76 -21.14
CA VAL A 310 19.10 -24.85 -20.16
C VAL A 310 19.52 -24.31 -18.79
N GLU A 311 20.49 -23.39 -18.76
CA GLU A 311 20.89 -22.70 -17.52
C GLU A 311 19.77 -21.79 -16.99
N ALA A 312 19.10 -21.03 -17.86
CA ALA A 312 18.06 -20.09 -17.44
C ALA A 312 16.87 -20.75 -16.72
N PHE A 313 16.54 -22.00 -17.08
CA PHE A 313 15.47 -22.78 -16.48
C PHE A 313 15.92 -23.60 -15.24
N VAL A 314 17.11 -23.38 -14.69
CA VAL A 314 17.51 -24.00 -13.41
C VAL A 314 16.73 -23.33 -12.26
N PRO A 315 15.94 -24.08 -11.46
CA PRO A 315 15.15 -23.50 -10.38
C PRO A 315 16.00 -23.34 -9.10
N ALA A 316 15.71 -22.31 -8.32
CA ALA A 316 16.28 -22.16 -6.99
C ALA A 316 15.56 -23.10 -6.01
N ARG A 317 16.26 -24.13 -5.52
CA ARG A 317 15.70 -25.15 -4.63
C ARG A 317 16.07 -24.85 -3.17
N VAL A 318 15.08 -24.48 -2.36
CA VAL A 318 15.24 -24.18 -0.93
C VAL A 318 14.43 -25.15 -0.06
N SER A 319 14.77 -25.28 1.22
CA SER A 319 14.07 -26.16 2.17
C SER A 319 13.64 -25.33 3.39
N LEU A 320 12.34 -25.10 3.53
CA LEU A 320 11.76 -24.17 4.49
C LEU A 320 10.71 -24.91 5.33
N ALA A 321 10.83 -24.82 6.66
CA ALA A 321 9.95 -25.53 7.61
C ALA A 321 9.75 -27.04 7.31
N GLY A 322 10.81 -27.71 6.83
CA GLY A 322 10.78 -29.13 6.46
C GLY A 322 10.15 -29.44 5.09
N SER A 323 9.61 -28.44 4.39
CA SER A 323 9.09 -28.57 3.01
C SER A 323 10.10 -28.09 1.98
N GLY A 324 10.21 -28.81 0.85
CA GLY A 324 11.04 -28.39 -0.28
C GLY A 324 10.28 -27.45 -1.21
N TYR A 325 10.81 -26.25 -1.45
CA TYR A 325 10.27 -25.28 -2.41
C TYR A 325 11.21 -25.10 -3.60
N SER A 326 10.66 -24.81 -4.77
CA SER A 326 11.44 -24.56 -5.99
C SER A 326 10.96 -23.27 -6.64
N LEU A 327 11.71 -22.19 -6.50
CA LEU A 327 11.40 -20.91 -7.13
C LEU A 327 11.81 -21.01 -8.60
N VAL A 328 10.89 -20.68 -9.50
CA VAL A 328 11.04 -20.79 -10.95
C VAL A 328 10.69 -19.44 -11.57
N SER A 329 11.69 -18.61 -11.81
CA SER A 329 11.50 -17.32 -12.47
C SER A 329 11.50 -17.43 -13.99
N MET A 330 10.58 -16.73 -14.66
CA MET A 330 10.44 -16.73 -16.12
C MET A 330 9.89 -15.38 -16.61
N CYS A 331 10.27 -14.98 -17.83
CA CYS A 331 9.84 -13.74 -18.48
C CYS A 331 8.98 -14.03 -19.72
N SER A 332 7.84 -13.34 -19.89
CA SER A 332 7.07 -13.38 -21.15
C SER A 332 7.33 -12.18 -22.07
N ILE A 333 8.11 -11.20 -21.60
CA ILE A 333 8.41 -9.93 -22.27
C ILE A 333 9.79 -10.07 -22.93
N THR A 334 9.79 -10.67 -24.12
CA THR A 334 11.00 -11.33 -24.65
C THR A 334 11.83 -10.50 -25.62
N GLY A 335 11.38 -9.29 -25.97
CA GLY A 335 12.04 -8.47 -26.99
C GLY A 335 11.95 -9.07 -28.41
N SER A 336 10.95 -9.90 -28.72
CA SER A 336 10.86 -10.60 -30.03
C SER A 336 10.55 -9.71 -31.26
N ALA A 337 10.69 -8.38 -31.13
CA ALA A 337 10.77 -7.44 -32.24
C ALA A 337 12.23 -7.09 -32.63
N HIS A 338 13.19 -7.51 -31.81
CA HIS A 338 14.62 -7.21 -31.91
C HIS A 338 15.41 -8.40 -32.47
N GLU A 339 16.59 -8.13 -33.03
CA GLU A 339 17.52 -9.16 -33.50
C GLU A 339 18.08 -9.95 -32.30
N GLN A 340 18.43 -9.24 -31.23
CA GLN A 340 18.83 -9.82 -29.94
C GLN A 340 17.61 -9.84 -29.01
N GLN A 341 17.16 -11.05 -28.62
CA GLN A 341 16.02 -11.19 -27.71
C GLN A 341 16.48 -11.13 -26.25
N TYR A 342 15.60 -10.74 -25.33
CA TYR A 342 15.91 -10.64 -23.89
C TYR A 342 15.92 -12.02 -23.20
N VAL A 343 15.39 -13.05 -23.88
CA VAL A 343 15.32 -14.44 -23.40
C VAL A 343 16.47 -15.29 -23.95
N ALA A 344 16.89 -16.27 -23.15
CA ALA A 344 17.92 -17.22 -23.53
C ALA A 344 17.41 -18.23 -24.57
N GLY A 345 18.31 -18.62 -25.48
CA GLY A 345 18.10 -19.65 -26.50
C GLY A 345 19.25 -20.64 -26.56
N PRO A 346 19.43 -21.38 -27.67
CA PRO A 346 20.50 -22.37 -27.80
C PRO A 346 21.91 -21.77 -27.81
N ASN A 347 22.05 -20.56 -28.40
CA ASN A 347 23.33 -19.89 -28.65
C ASN A 347 23.42 -18.49 -28.01
N GLN A 348 22.46 -18.11 -27.17
CA GLN A 348 22.38 -16.79 -26.54
C GLN A 348 21.89 -16.93 -25.10
N GLY A 349 22.44 -16.13 -24.19
CA GLY A 349 21.92 -15.97 -22.84
C GLY A 349 20.71 -15.03 -22.76
N GLY A 350 20.15 -14.91 -21.55
CA GLY A 350 19.00 -14.07 -21.24
C GLY A 350 18.11 -14.69 -20.17
N ALA A 351 16.86 -14.22 -20.09
CA ALA A 351 15.83 -14.77 -19.20
C ALA A 351 15.24 -16.11 -19.68
N ALA A 352 14.64 -16.88 -18.78
CA ALA A 352 13.86 -18.07 -19.12
C ALA A 352 12.53 -17.68 -19.79
N ASP A 353 12.31 -18.15 -21.03
CA ASP A 353 11.15 -17.76 -21.83
C ASP A 353 9.85 -18.42 -21.34
N ALA A 354 8.98 -17.64 -20.68
CA ALA A 354 7.67 -18.09 -20.21
C ALA A 354 6.69 -18.46 -21.36
N ARG A 355 7.05 -18.24 -22.63
CA ARG A 355 6.33 -18.73 -23.81
C ARG A 355 6.64 -20.19 -24.14
N ASP A 356 7.80 -20.73 -23.72
CA ASP A 356 8.09 -22.17 -23.78
C ASP A 356 7.33 -22.89 -22.66
N LEU A 357 6.00 -22.93 -22.81
CA LEU A 357 5.09 -23.60 -21.89
C LEU A 357 5.40 -25.11 -21.80
N ALA A 358 6.02 -25.71 -22.82
CA ALA A 358 6.41 -27.12 -22.77
C ALA A 358 7.55 -27.34 -21.76
N ARG A 359 8.63 -26.54 -21.82
CA ARG A 359 9.74 -26.59 -20.86
C ARG A 359 9.33 -26.13 -19.47
N ALA A 360 8.55 -25.05 -19.37
CA ALA A 360 7.99 -24.60 -18.09
C ALA A 360 7.14 -25.71 -17.44
N SER A 361 6.26 -26.36 -18.21
CA SER A 361 5.40 -27.44 -17.67
C SER A 361 6.20 -28.67 -17.27
N ALA A 362 7.18 -29.07 -18.09
CA ALA A 362 8.05 -30.20 -17.78
C ALA A 362 8.88 -29.95 -16.50
N LEU A 363 9.37 -28.72 -16.29
CA LEU A 363 10.09 -28.31 -15.09
C LEU A 363 9.20 -28.32 -13.85
N LEU A 364 8.06 -27.62 -13.88
CA LEU A 364 7.14 -27.54 -12.73
C LEU A 364 6.63 -28.93 -12.34
N GLY A 365 6.26 -29.76 -13.32
CA GLY A 365 5.85 -31.15 -13.10
C GLY A 365 6.98 -32.02 -12.52
N ALA A 366 8.23 -31.86 -12.98
CA ALA A 366 9.37 -32.61 -12.47
C ALA A 366 9.74 -32.22 -11.03
N GLU A 367 9.68 -30.94 -10.67
CA GLU A 367 9.88 -30.48 -9.30
C GLU A 367 8.75 -30.97 -8.38
N ARG A 368 7.49 -30.92 -8.87
CA ARG A 368 6.32 -31.42 -8.15
C ARG A 368 6.38 -32.93 -7.91
N ALA A 369 6.89 -33.70 -8.88
CA ALA A 369 7.11 -35.14 -8.79
C ALA A 369 8.25 -35.52 -7.82
N GLN A 370 9.25 -34.65 -7.64
CA GLN A 370 10.26 -34.76 -6.58
C GLN A 370 9.73 -34.39 -5.17
N GLY A 371 8.41 -34.23 -5.01
CA GLY A 371 7.77 -33.89 -3.74
C GLY A 371 7.94 -32.42 -3.34
N ARG A 372 8.41 -31.56 -4.25
CA ARG A 372 8.64 -30.13 -3.98
C ARG A 372 7.39 -29.31 -4.31
N VAL A 373 7.39 -28.07 -3.85
CA VAL A 373 6.36 -27.06 -4.12
C VAL A 373 6.95 -26.02 -5.07
N PRO A 374 6.59 -26.04 -6.36
CA PRO A 374 7.05 -25.02 -7.30
C PRO A 374 6.35 -23.69 -7.03
N VAL A 375 7.11 -22.59 -7.04
CA VAL A 375 6.61 -21.22 -6.96
C VAL A 375 7.02 -20.52 -8.24
N ALA A 376 6.05 -20.14 -9.07
CA ALA A 376 6.32 -19.43 -10.32
C ALA A 376 6.48 -17.93 -10.04
N VAL A 377 7.59 -17.34 -10.47
CA VAL A 377 7.88 -15.90 -10.35
C VAL A 377 7.93 -15.30 -11.75
N LEU A 378 6.80 -14.76 -12.20
CA LEU A 378 6.51 -14.53 -13.61
C LEU A 378 6.53 -13.03 -13.96
N HIS A 379 7.53 -12.60 -14.71
CA HIS A 379 7.62 -11.24 -15.22
C HIS A 379 6.82 -11.13 -16.54
N THR A 380 5.62 -10.53 -16.48
CA THR A 380 4.59 -10.62 -17.53
C THR A 380 3.53 -9.52 -17.42
N GLY A 381 2.91 -9.15 -18.54
CA GLY A 381 1.73 -8.27 -18.54
C GLY A 381 1.78 -7.25 -19.66
N VAL A 382 1.22 -6.08 -19.36
CA VAL A 382 1.38 -4.82 -20.07
C VAL A 382 1.69 -3.79 -18.98
N GLU A 383 2.70 -2.97 -19.20
CA GLU A 383 3.09 -1.91 -18.25
C GLU A 383 1.89 -1.00 -17.94
N TYR A 384 1.74 -0.61 -16.67
CA TYR A 384 0.70 0.31 -16.15
C TYR A 384 -0.76 -0.14 -16.33
N SER A 385 -1.02 -1.35 -16.84
CA SER A 385 -2.36 -1.96 -16.93
C SER A 385 -2.85 -2.34 -15.55
N VAL A 386 -4.08 -1.94 -15.17
CA VAL A 386 -4.63 -2.19 -13.81
C VAL A 386 -5.13 -3.63 -13.62
N ARG A 387 -5.14 -4.43 -14.69
CA ARG A 387 -5.53 -5.85 -14.72
C ARG A 387 -4.58 -6.65 -15.63
N PRO A 388 -4.41 -7.96 -15.43
CA PRO A 388 -3.70 -8.79 -16.39
C PRO A 388 -4.56 -9.00 -17.64
N SER A 389 -3.94 -8.94 -18.81
CA SER A 389 -4.61 -9.29 -20.08
C SER A 389 -5.11 -10.74 -20.07
N THR A 390 -6.12 -11.09 -20.87
CA THR A 390 -6.62 -12.48 -20.95
C THR A 390 -5.51 -13.51 -21.25
N PRO A 391 -4.56 -13.27 -22.16
CA PRO A 391 -3.37 -14.12 -22.32
C PRO A 391 -2.45 -14.19 -21.10
N THR A 392 -2.23 -13.06 -20.40
CA THR A 392 -1.43 -13.01 -19.17
C THR A 392 -2.08 -13.84 -18.06
N ALA A 393 -3.37 -13.65 -17.84
CA ALA A 393 -4.17 -14.38 -16.87
C ALA A 393 -4.26 -15.88 -17.22
N GLN A 394 -4.27 -16.25 -18.50
CA GLN A 394 -4.19 -17.66 -18.91
C GLN A 394 -2.81 -18.25 -18.62
N ARG A 395 -1.71 -17.54 -18.94
CA ARG A 395 -0.35 -18.03 -18.65
C ARG A 395 -0.16 -18.36 -17.17
N MET A 396 -0.68 -17.54 -16.26
CA MET A 396 -0.63 -17.83 -14.82
C MET A 396 -1.41 -19.10 -14.43
N ARG A 397 -2.54 -19.39 -15.11
CA ARG A 397 -3.29 -20.65 -14.93
C ARG A 397 -2.54 -21.85 -15.49
N ASP A 398 -1.95 -21.73 -16.69
CA ASP A 398 -1.18 -22.80 -17.34
C ASP A 398 -0.04 -23.30 -16.44
N LEU A 399 0.61 -22.40 -15.68
CA LEU A 399 1.67 -22.77 -14.71
C LEU A 399 1.11 -23.47 -13.45
N ILE A 400 -0.14 -23.20 -13.05
CA ILE A 400 -0.83 -23.90 -11.97
C ILE A 400 -1.26 -25.30 -12.43
N ASP A 401 -1.79 -25.43 -13.65
CA ASP A 401 -2.09 -26.73 -14.27
C ASP A 401 -0.82 -27.60 -14.43
N ALA A 402 0.33 -26.98 -14.65
CA ALA A 402 1.65 -27.62 -14.62
C ALA A 402 2.18 -27.98 -13.21
N GLY A 403 1.49 -27.58 -12.14
CA GLY A 403 1.79 -27.96 -10.76
C GLY A 403 2.43 -26.89 -9.87
N ALA A 404 2.42 -25.61 -10.26
CA ALA A 404 2.81 -24.52 -9.36
C ALA A 404 1.84 -24.40 -8.16
N GLY A 405 2.39 -24.32 -6.94
CA GLY A 405 1.62 -24.15 -5.69
C GLY A 405 1.41 -22.70 -5.27
N LEU A 406 2.07 -21.75 -5.95
CA LEU A 406 1.94 -20.31 -5.77
C LEU A 406 2.43 -19.62 -7.06
N VAL A 407 1.80 -18.52 -7.47
CA VAL A 407 2.28 -17.65 -8.56
C VAL A 407 2.43 -16.23 -8.03
N ILE A 408 3.57 -15.62 -8.29
CA ILE A 408 3.87 -14.20 -8.00
C ILE A 408 4.27 -13.56 -9.32
N ALA A 409 3.68 -12.41 -9.66
CA ALA A 409 3.93 -11.74 -10.93
C ALA A 409 4.41 -10.28 -10.76
N HIS A 410 5.08 -9.82 -11.82
CA HIS A 410 5.97 -8.66 -11.93
C HIS A 410 5.88 -8.11 -13.36
N HIS A 411 6.42 -6.90 -13.63
CA HIS A 411 6.40 -6.14 -14.92
C HIS A 411 5.39 -4.98 -15.04
N PRO A 412 4.12 -5.06 -14.58
CA PRO A 412 3.20 -3.94 -14.77
C PRO A 412 3.60 -2.64 -14.07
N HIS A 413 4.63 -2.64 -13.20
CA HIS A 413 5.11 -1.55 -12.33
C HIS A 413 4.08 -0.99 -11.33
N ILE A 414 2.81 -1.33 -11.50
CA ILE A 414 1.69 -1.06 -10.58
C ILE A 414 1.14 -2.37 -10.01
N PRO A 415 0.66 -2.40 -8.75
CA PRO A 415 0.04 -3.58 -8.16
C PRO A 415 -1.28 -3.95 -8.86
N GLN A 416 -1.55 -5.25 -8.96
CA GLN A 416 -2.81 -5.80 -9.47
C GLN A 416 -3.47 -6.69 -8.42
N GLY A 417 -4.75 -7.03 -8.62
CA GLY A 417 -5.52 -7.88 -7.72
C GLY A 417 -4.91 -9.26 -7.47
N PHE A 418 -5.31 -9.90 -6.38
CA PHE A 418 -5.03 -11.31 -6.15
C PHE A 418 -6.09 -12.18 -6.82
N ALA A 419 -5.70 -13.37 -7.27
CA ALA A 419 -6.62 -14.34 -7.83
C ALA A 419 -6.39 -15.74 -7.27
N ARG A 420 -7.41 -16.60 -7.36
CA ARG A 420 -7.30 -18.03 -7.03
C ARG A 420 -7.72 -18.90 -8.21
N TYR A 421 -6.92 -19.91 -8.51
CA TYR A 421 -7.25 -20.92 -9.52
C TYR A 421 -6.90 -22.32 -8.97
N GLN A 422 -7.85 -23.25 -9.03
CA GLN A 422 -7.74 -24.58 -8.39
C GLN A 422 -7.30 -24.54 -6.91
N GLY A 423 -7.63 -23.46 -6.20
CA GLY A 423 -7.23 -23.20 -4.80
C GLY A 423 -5.88 -22.51 -4.62
N VAL A 424 -4.98 -22.59 -5.61
CA VAL A 424 -3.67 -21.92 -5.62
C VAL A 424 -3.86 -20.40 -5.72
N LEU A 425 -3.07 -19.67 -4.92
CA LEU A 425 -3.06 -18.20 -4.88
C LEU A 425 -2.14 -17.64 -5.98
N MET A 426 -2.55 -16.51 -6.55
CA MET A 426 -1.80 -15.71 -7.51
C MET A 426 -1.76 -14.25 -7.04
N ALA A 427 -0.58 -13.65 -6.94
CA ALA A 427 -0.41 -12.20 -6.93
C ALA A 427 -0.16 -11.75 -8.38
N GLN A 428 -1.08 -10.99 -9.00
CA GLN A 428 -1.04 -10.74 -10.45
C GLN A 428 -0.05 -9.63 -10.86
N SER A 429 0.28 -8.73 -9.93
CA SER A 429 1.43 -7.84 -9.98
C SER A 429 1.68 -7.30 -8.57
N LEU A 430 2.95 -7.23 -8.14
CA LEU A 430 3.34 -6.55 -6.91
C LEU A 430 3.70 -5.06 -7.11
N GLY A 431 3.75 -4.60 -8.37
CA GLY A 431 4.30 -3.29 -8.71
C GLY A 431 5.79 -3.16 -8.37
N ASN A 432 6.26 -1.93 -8.21
CA ASN A 432 7.63 -1.64 -7.81
C ASN A 432 7.87 -1.87 -6.30
N LEU A 433 9.14 -2.06 -5.92
CA LEU A 433 9.65 -1.86 -4.56
C LEU A 433 10.66 -0.70 -4.51
N ALA A 434 11.54 -0.60 -5.50
CA ALA A 434 12.48 0.51 -5.67
C ALA A 434 12.78 0.66 -7.16
N PHE A 435 12.36 1.77 -7.77
CA PHE A 435 12.51 2.01 -9.21
C PHE A 435 12.46 3.53 -9.48
N ASP A 436 13.15 4.01 -10.52
CA ASP A 436 13.33 5.44 -10.81
C ASP A 436 12.25 6.07 -11.73
N GLN A 437 11.03 5.54 -11.71
CA GLN A 437 9.94 5.95 -12.61
C GLN A 437 9.27 7.27 -12.18
N ASP A 438 8.88 8.10 -13.16
CA ASP A 438 8.27 9.43 -12.95
C ASP A 438 6.73 9.41 -12.84
N ARG A 439 6.13 8.22 -12.65
CA ARG A 439 4.70 7.96 -12.88
C ARG A 439 3.97 7.83 -11.56
N LEU A 440 2.93 8.64 -11.33
CA LEU A 440 2.22 8.66 -10.04
C LEU A 440 1.62 7.29 -9.70
N GLU A 441 1.10 6.60 -10.71
CA GLU A 441 0.54 5.25 -10.61
C GLU A 441 1.57 4.17 -10.22
N THR A 442 2.87 4.37 -10.47
CA THR A 442 3.95 3.44 -10.09
C THR A 442 4.57 3.76 -8.73
N MET A 443 4.06 4.77 -8.02
CA MET A 443 4.55 5.16 -6.69
C MET A 443 3.94 4.35 -5.55
N VAL A 444 3.00 3.45 -5.80
CA VAL A 444 2.50 2.50 -4.79
C VAL A 444 2.91 1.08 -5.19
N GLY A 445 3.61 0.41 -4.30
CA GLY A 445 4.04 -0.99 -4.40
C GLY A 445 3.33 -1.89 -3.39
N LEU A 446 3.59 -3.20 -3.49
CA LEU A 446 2.98 -4.20 -2.62
C LEU A 446 3.98 -5.21 -2.07
N LEU A 447 3.94 -5.44 -0.77
CA LEU A 447 4.54 -6.60 -0.12
C LEU A 447 3.44 -7.66 0.11
N ALA A 448 3.62 -8.86 -0.42
CA ALA A 448 2.74 -9.99 -0.18
C ALA A 448 3.33 -10.92 0.90
N GLU A 449 2.77 -10.89 2.12
CA GLU A 449 3.04 -11.91 3.13
C GLU A 449 2.25 -13.18 2.77
N VAL A 450 2.91 -14.33 2.72
CA VAL A 450 2.27 -15.64 2.45
C VAL A 450 2.74 -16.64 3.50
N GLU A 451 1.83 -17.08 4.38
CA GLU A 451 2.11 -18.13 5.35
C GLU A 451 1.61 -19.47 4.81
N ALA A 452 2.49 -20.47 4.78
CA ALA A 452 2.22 -21.75 4.12
C ALA A 452 2.76 -22.97 4.86
N THR A 453 2.02 -24.07 4.76
CA THR A 453 2.43 -25.41 5.18
C THR A 453 2.56 -26.29 3.94
N GLY A 454 3.78 -26.41 3.40
CA GLY A 454 4.01 -27.05 2.11
C GLY A 454 3.31 -26.27 0.99
N ALA A 455 2.48 -26.94 0.20
CA ALA A 455 1.72 -26.32 -0.89
C ALA A 455 0.42 -25.63 -0.44
N ARG A 456 0.03 -25.74 0.85
CA ARG A 456 -1.17 -25.08 1.36
C ARG A 456 -0.81 -23.68 1.87
N VAL A 457 -1.33 -22.65 1.22
CA VAL A 457 -1.36 -21.29 1.79
C VAL A 457 -2.38 -21.29 2.94
N ASP A 458 -1.90 -21.09 4.15
CA ASP A 458 -2.70 -21.00 5.38
C ASP A 458 -3.26 -19.59 5.58
N ARG A 459 -2.48 -18.57 5.22
CA ARG A 459 -2.81 -17.14 5.37
C ARG A 459 -2.07 -16.33 4.30
N ALA A 460 -2.65 -15.21 3.86
CA ALA A 460 -1.91 -14.24 3.07
C ALA A 460 -2.36 -12.80 3.39
N ARG A 461 -1.46 -11.84 3.19
CA ARG A 461 -1.72 -10.40 3.37
C ARG A 461 -1.08 -9.56 2.27
N ALA A 462 -1.67 -8.40 2.07
CA ALA A 462 -1.22 -7.33 1.19
C ALA A 462 -0.79 -6.12 2.04
N VAL A 463 0.50 -5.84 2.16
CA VAL A 463 1.00 -4.64 2.85
C VAL A 463 1.41 -3.62 1.79
N PRO A 464 0.72 -2.47 1.68
CA PRO A 464 1.08 -1.43 0.74
C PRO A 464 2.36 -0.71 1.16
N VAL A 465 3.14 -0.28 0.17
CA VAL A 465 4.27 0.64 0.36
C VAL A 465 4.17 1.78 -0.65
N TYR A 466 4.59 2.97 -0.26
CA TYR A 466 4.71 4.14 -1.12
C TYR A 466 6.18 4.37 -1.46
N ILE A 467 6.48 4.82 -2.68
CA ILE A 467 7.85 4.97 -3.20
C ILE A 467 8.16 6.46 -3.29
N GLU A 468 8.34 7.08 -2.13
CA GLU A 468 8.73 8.48 -2.04
C GLU A 468 10.20 8.64 -2.47
N ASP A 469 10.45 9.47 -3.48
CA ASP A 469 11.78 9.74 -4.06
C ASP A 469 12.65 8.48 -4.19
N TYR A 470 12.04 7.46 -4.78
CA TYR A 470 12.60 6.14 -5.08
C TYR A 470 12.90 5.25 -3.85
N ARG A 471 12.47 5.67 -2.65
CA ARG A 471 12.62 4.97 -1.36
C ARG A 471 11.28 4.34 -0.93
N PRO A 472 11.18 3.01 -0.73
CA PRO A 472 9.96 2.41 -0.20
C PRO A 472 9.71 2.75 1.27
N ARG A 473 8.49 3.23 1.54
CA ARG A 473 7.91 3.63 2.81
C ARG A 473 6.67 2.79 3.11
N PRO A 474 6.49 2.23 4.32
CA PRO A 474 5.20 1.70 4.74
C PRO A 474 4.16 2.81 4.86
N ILE A 475 2.93 2.58 4.39
CA ILE A 475 1.82 3.57 4.53
C ILE A 475 0.68 3.06 5.43
N ALA A 476 0.02 4.02 6.08
CA ALA A 476 -1.25 3.88 6.77
C ALA A 476 -2.25 4.92 6.21
N GLY A 477 -3.37 5.13 6.90
CA GLY A 477 -4.33 6.18 6.60
C GLY A 477 -4.97 6.12 5.22
N GLU A 478 -5.48 7.26 4.74
CA GLU A 478 -6.38 7.26 3.59
C GLU A 478 -5.70 6.85 2.27
N LEU A 479 -4.40 7.11 2.09
CA LEU A 479 -3.66 6.57 0.95
C LEU A 479 -3.63 5.03 0.98
N ALA A 480 -3.39 4.43 2.16
CA ALA A 480 -3.45 2.99 2.34
C ALA A 480 -4.88 2.44 2.19
N GLU A 481 -5.89 3.10 2.79
CA GLU A 481 -7.30 2.74 2.63
C GLU A 481 -7.73 2.75 1.16
N ASN A 482 -7.42 3.81 0.42
CA ASN A 482 -7.83 3.98 -0.97
C ASN A 482 -7.22 2.89 -1.85
N PHE A 483 -5.93 2.64 -1.67
CA PHE A 483 -5.24 1.55 -2.36
C PHE A 483 -5.84 0.17 -1.99
N LEU A 484 -6.00 -0.13 -0.70
CA LEU A 484 -6.48 -1.44 -0.24
C LEU A 484 -7.94 -1.71 -0.59
N ARG A 485 -8.80 -0.69 -0.53
CA ARG A 485 -10.19 -0.78 -0.99
C ARG A 485 -10.26 -0.98 -2.51
N ASN A 486 -9.41 -0.33 -3.31
CA ASN A 486 -9.30 -0.61 -4.75
C ASN A 486 -8.74 -2.03 -5.03
N LEU A 487 -7.73 -2.46 -4.28
CA LEU A 487 -7.14 -3.80 -4.40
C LEU A 487 -8.13 -4.91 -4.02
N ALA A 488 -9.07 -4.64 -3.11
CA ALA A 488 -10.17 -5.54 -2.79
C ALA A 488 -11.15 -5.73 -3.97
N GLU A 489 -11.52 -4.67 -4.67
CA GLU A 489 -12.33 -4.75 -5.90
C GLU A 489 -11.62 -5.59 -6.97
N LEU A 490 -10.35 -5.29 -7.27
CA LEU A 490 -9.55 -6.04 -8.24
C LEU A 490 -9.37 -7.51 -7.84
N SER A 491 -9.22 -7.80 -6.55
CA SER A 491 -9.07 -9.16 -6.04
C SER A 491 -10.38 -9.96 -6.13
N ARG A 492 -11.54 -9.29 -6.02
CA ARG A 492 -12.85 -9.95 -6.19
C ARG A 492 -13.03 -10.51 -7.60
N GLU A 493 -12.57 -9.78 -8.62
CA GLU A 493 -12.55 -10.25 -10.01
C GLU A 493 -11.70 -11.53 -10.18
N GLY A 494 -10.63 -11.66 -9.38
CA GLY A 494 -9.79 -12.86 -9.29
C GLY A 494 -10.34 -13.99 -8.43
N GLY A 495 -11.52 -13.84 -7.81
CA GLY A 495 -12.08 -14.82 -6.88
C GLY A 495 -11.44 -14.84 -5.49
N VAL A 496 -10.78 -13.74 -5.09
CA VAL A 496 -10.22 -13.54 -3.75
C VAL A 496 -11.05 -12.49 -3.01
N GLU A 497 -11.49 -12.82 -1.80
CA GLU A 497 -12.07 -11.83 -0.89
C GLU A 497 -10.95 -11.27 -0.01
N LEU A 498 -10.55 -10.03 -0.28
CA LEU A 498 -9.57 -9.27 0.51
C LEU A 498 -10.34 -8.29 1.40
N VAL A 499 -10.04 -8.28 2.70
CA VAL A 499 -10.61 -7.36 3.67
C VAL A 499 -9.59 -6.24 3.95
N PRO A 500 -9.89 -4.97 3.59
CA PRO A 500 -9.05 -3.84 3.95
C PRO A 500 -8.97 -3.66 5.47
N GLN A 501 -7.79 -3.30 5.97
CA GLN A 501 -7.49 -2.85 7.32
C GLN A 501 -6.57 -1.61 7.20
N PRO A 502 -6.35 -0.81 8.26
CA PRO A 502 -5.76 0.54 8.16
C PRO A 502 -4.38 0.63 7.48
N SER A 503 -3.59 -0.45 7.50
CA SER A 503 -2.30 -0.53 6.81
C SER A 503 -2.03 -1.88 6.13
N TRP A 504 -3.04 -2.74 5.95
CA TRP A 504 -2.87 -4.02 5.25
C TRP A 504 -4.22 -4.59 4.75
N GLY A 505 -4.18 -5.40 3.70
CA GLY A 505 -5.30 -6.24 3.27
C GLY A 505 -5.13 -7.65 3.81
N GLU A 506 -6.15 -8.20 4.45
CA GLU A 506 -6.19 -9.59 4.88
C GLU A 506 -6.90 -10.45 3.82
N LEU A 507 -6.21 -11.42 3.21
CA LEU A 507 -6.78 -12.26 2.15
C LEU A 507 -7.47 -13.49 2.77
N LEU A 508 -8.78 -13.59 2.61
CA LEU A 508 -9.53 -14.69 3.19
C LEU A 508 -9.22 -16.05 2.51
N PRO A 509 -9.31 -17.17 3.25
CA PRO A 509 -9.28 -18.52 2.70
C PRO A 509 -10.39 -18.75 1.64
N ALA A 510 -10.19 -19.73 0.76
CA ALA A 510 -11.19 -20.08 -0.24
C ALA A 510 -12.50 -20.57 0.45
N GLY A 511 -13.62 -19.93 0.13
CA GLY A 511 -14.93 -20.21 0.73
C GLY A 511 -15.19 -19.53 2.08
N ALA A 512 -14.26 -18.72 2.59
CA ALA A 512 -14.52 -17.78 3.68
C ALA A 512 -15.00 -16.43 3.13
N HIS A 513 -15.84 -15.75 3.92
CA HIS A 513 -16.42 -14.45 3.59
C HIS A 513 -16.25 -13.48 4.77
N ALA A 514 -16.18 -12.19 4.48
CA ALA A 514 -16.10 -11.15 5.48
C ALA A 514 -17.40 -11.08 6.29
N ALA A 515 -17.26 -10.77 7.58
CA ALA A 515 -18.39 -10.22 8.33
C ALA A 515 -18.67 -8.80 7.80
N VAL A 516 -19.94 -8.40 7.73
CA VAL A 516 -20.33 -7.07 7.22
C VAL A 516 -21.20 -6.33 8.23
N SER A 517 -20.96 -5.03 8.35
CA SER A 517 -21.78 -4.09 9.13
C SER A 517 -22.16 -2.92 8.22
N GLU A 518 -23.41 -2.44 8.35
CA GLU A 518 -23.93 -1.34 7.53
C GLU A 518 -24.51 -0.22 8.40
N ARG A 519 -24.33 1.03 7.96
CA ARG A 519 -25.00 2.21 8.49
C ARG A 519 -25.48 3.10 7.36
N THR A 520 -26.50 3.92 7.61
CA THR A 520 -27.09 4.79 6.58
C THR A 520 -27.09 6.25 7.04
N VAL A 521 -26.69 7.15 6.15
CA VAL A 521 -26.65 8.61 6.33
C VAL A 521 -27.52 9.25 5.24
N ASP A 522 -28.35 10.23 5.61
CA ASP A 522 -29.12 11.03 4.66
C ASP A 522 -28.39 12.35 4.40
N VAL A 523 -27.92 12.55 3.17
CA VAL A 523 -27.16 13.73 2.74
C VAL A 523 -28.06 14.68 1.95
N PRO A 524 -28.23 15.96 2.34
CA PRO A 524 -28.97 16.93 1.55
C PRO A 524 -28.19 17.28 0.28
N VAL A 525 -28.86 17.28 -0.88
CA VAL A 525 -28.21 17.56 -2.18
C VAL A 525 -29.02 18.61 -2.93
N THR A 526 -28.37 19.74 -3.26
CA THR A 526 -28.92 20.74 -4.17
C THR A 526 -28.32 20.53 -5.56
N VAL A 527 -29.18 20.17 -6.51
CA VAL A 527 -28.86 19.98 -7.93
C VAL A 527 -28.99 21.32 -8.65
N ASP A 528 -27.96 21.70 -9.38
CA ASP A 528 -27.80 23.02 -9.97
C ASP A 528 -28.64 23.25 -11.25
N ALA A 529 -28.53 24.45 -11.84
CA ALA A 529 -29.21 24.81 -13.08
C ALA A 529 -28.71 24.03 -14.32
N ASN A 530 -27.54 23.38 -14.24
CA ASN A 530 -27.04 22.46 -15.27
C ASN A 530 -27.56 21.02 -15.06
N GLY A 531 -28.39 20.80 -14.04
CA GLY A 531 -28.99 19.52 -13.70
C GLY A 531 -28.06 18.56 -12.95
N ARG A 532 -27.07 19.08 -12.21
CA ARG A 532 -26.04 18.26 -11.57
C ARG A 532 -25.66 18.69 -10.15
N ALA A 533 -25.16 17.71 -9.39
CA ALA A 533 -24.45 17.92 -8.12
C ALA A 533 -23.31 16.90 -7.98
N THR A 534 -22.22 17.31 -7.33
CA THR A 534 -21.09 16.43 -6.94
C THR A 534 -21.03 16.38 -5.42
N VAL A 535 -21.30 15.22 -4.84
CA VAL A 535 -21.27 14.98 -3.39
C VAL A 535 -19.96 14.30 -3.02
N ASP A 536 -19.17 14.93 -2.16
CA ASP A 536 -18.02 14.35 -1.47
C ASP A 536 -18.53 13.60 -0.22
N LEU A 537 -18.13 12.35 -0.05
CA LEU A 537 -18.55 11.50 1.06
C LEU A 537 -17.39 11.15 2.01
N ARG A 538 -16.16 11.62 1.77
CA ARG A 538 -14.99 11.28 2.59
C ARG A 538 -15.18 11.68 4.05
N ALA A 539 -15.61 12.91 4.31
CA ALA A 539 -15.93 13.42 5.65
C ALA A 539 -17.17 12.76 6.31
N LEU A 540 -17.92 11.92 5.59
CA LEU A 540 -19.07 11.17 6.11
C LEU A 540 -18.78 9.67 6.31
N ARG A 541 -17.66 9.17 5.79
CA ARG A 541 -17.20 7.77 5.85
C ARG A 541 -16.47 7.49 7.17
N HIS A 542 -16.52 6.25 7.66
CA HIS A 542 -15.59 5.76 8.68
C HIS A 542 -14.49 4.88 8.05
N GLU A 543 -13.36 4.75 8.73
CA GLU A 543 -12.28 3.83 8.38
C GLU A 543 -12.82 2.39 8.19
N GLY A 544 -12.35 1.70 7.15
CA GLY A 544 -12.80 0.37 6.73
C GLY A 544 -14.08 0.32 5.86
N GLU A 545 -14.77 1.45 5.65
CA GLU A 545 -16.06 1.47 4.93
C GLU A 545 -15.96 1.72 3.41
N SER A 546 -17.04 1.37 2.71
CA SER A 546 -17.30 1.70 1.31
C SER A 546 -18.79 1.99 1.08
N VAL A 547 -19.11 2.82 0.09
CA VAL A 547 -20.51 3.16 -0.28
C VAL A 547 -21.20 1.96 -0.95
N ALA A 548 -21.95 1.17 -0.17
CA ALA A 548 -22.65 0.00 -0.69
C ALA A 548 -23.92 0.34 -1.47
N VAL A 549 -24.66 1.36 -1.03
CA VAL A 549 -25.85 1.86 -1.73
C VAL A 549 -25.89 3.39 -1.69
N ALA A 550 -26.12 4.03 -2.84
CA ALA A 550 -26.46 5.44 -2.94
C ALA A 550 -27.85 5.56 -3.60
N LYS A 551 -28.82 6.12 -2.89
CA LYS A 551 -30.21 6.28 -3.36
C LYS A 551 -30.68 7.73 -3.26
N LEU A 552 -31.09 8.31 -4.39
CA LEU A 552 -31.76 9.60 -4.40
C LEU A 552 -33.23 9.46 -3.98
N THR A 553 -33.71 10.38 -3.15
CA THR A 553 -35.09 10.44 -2.65
C THR A 553 -35.67 11.84 -2.84
N GLY A 554 -36.99 11.95 -3.01
CA GLY A 554 -37.63 13.16 -3.56
C GLY A 554 -37.54 13.23 -5.09
N ALA A 555 -37.20 12.11 -5.74
CA ALA A 555 -37.01 11.97 -7.19
C ALA A 555 -38.08 11.06 -7.84
N GLU A 556 -39.14 10.74 -7.09
CA GLU A 556 -40.21 9.84 -7.50
C GLU A 556 -40.98 10.40 -8.72
N GLY A 557 -41.08 9.60 -9.78
CA GLY A 557 -41.74 9.98 -11.04
C GLY A 557 -40.84 10.73 -12.04
N LEU A 558 -39.60 11.07 -11.68
CA LEU A 558 -38.64 11.66 -12.61
C LEU A 558 -38.08 10.60 -13.58
N THR A 559 -38.15 10.88 -14.88
CA THR A 559 -37.65 9.98 -15.94
C THR A 559 -36.18 10.18 -16.30
N THR A 560 -35.59 11.29 -15.86
CA THR A 560 -34.20 11.68 -16.14
C THR A 560 -33.42 11.83 -14.83
N VAL A 561 -33.17 10.69 -14.17
CA VAL A 561 -32.29 10.59 -13.00
C VAL A 561 -31.18 9.61 -13.32
N LYS A 562 -29.96 9.93 -12.94
CA LYS A 562 -28.81 9.03 -13.03
C LYS A 562 -27.84 9.33 -11.90
N LEU A 563 -27.26 8.28 -11.35
CA LEU A 563 -26.19 8.36 -10.36
C LEU A 563 -24.90 7.84 -10.97
N LYS A 564 -23.77 8.54 -10.72
CA LYS A 564 -22.43 7.97 -10.90
C LYS A 564 -21.72 7.89 -9.56
N ALA A 565 -20.92 6.85 -9.36
CA ALA A 565 -19.96 6.78 -8.28
C ALA A 565 -18.55 6.92 -8.85
N GLY A 566 -17.75 7.78 -8.23
CA GLY A 566 -16.41 8.12 -8.66
C GLY A 566 -15.41 8.00 -7.53
N ARG A 567 -14.15 7.76 -7.90
CA ARG A 567 -13.00 7.72 -6.99
C ARG A 567 -12.10 8.91 -7.24
N ASP A 568 -11.41 9.39 -6.22
CA ASP A 568 -10.22 10.19 -6.48
C ASP A 568 -9.14 9.32 -7.12
N VAL A 569 -8.36 9.93 -8.01
CA VAL A 569 -7.16 9.35 -8.64
C VAL A 569 -5.95 10.28 -8.57
N LEU A 570 -6.05 11.42 -7.85
CA LEU A 570 -4.91 12.28 -7.51
C LEU A 570 -4.17 11.78 -6.26
N LEU A 571 -4.88 11.26 -5.26
CA LEU A 571 -4.42 10.57 -4.05
C LEU A 571 -3.50 11.35 -3.08
N HIS A 572 -3.11 12.58 -3.42
CA HIS A 572 -2.21 13.43 -2.61
C HIS A 572 -2.72 14.88 -2.46
N GLY A 573 -3.99 15.15 -2.77
CA GLY A 573 -4.57 16.50 -2.66
C GLY A 573 -5.32 16.77 -1.35
N ASP A 574 -5.31 15.82 -0.42
CA ASP A 574 -5.50 16.05 1.02
C ASP A 574 -4.27 16.74 1.66
N PHE A 575 -3.11 16.70 1.00
CA PHE A 575 -1.84 17.26 1.47
C PHE A 575 -1.34 16.62 2.78
N GLU A 576 -1.78 15.39 3.03
CA GLU A 576 -1.39 14.60 4.18
C GLU A 576 -0.15 13.75 3.93
N ASP A 577 0.47 13.37 5.03
CA ASP A 577 1.58 12.42 5.14
C ASP A 577 1.02 11.14 5.73
N HIS A 578 0.95 10.15 4.85
CA HIS A 578 0.39 8.83 5.11
C HIS A 578 1.47 7.78 5.39
N ASP A 579 2.75 8.13 5.28
CA ASP A 579 3.86 7.17 5.28
C ASP A 579 4.59 7.12 6.63
N VAL A 580 5.72 6.41 6.71
CA VAL A 580 6.38 6.07 7.97
C VAL A 580 7.90 6.22 7.84
N ASP A 581 8.38 7.41 8.12
CA ASP A 581 9.79 7.74 8.31
C ASP A 581 10.05 8.79 9.40
N ASP A 582 11.15 9.53 9.33
CA ASP A 582 11.54 10.57 10.29
C ASP A 582 11.32 12.02 9.78
N ASP A 583 10.84 12.22 8.55
CA ASP A 583 10.52 13.53 7.98
C ASP A 583 9.09 13.98 8.42
N VAL A 584 8.78 15.28 8.37
CA VAL A 584 7.58 15.85 9.03
C VAL A 584 7.03 17.11 8.37
N ASN A 585 5.69 17.28 8.42
CA ASN A 585 4.97 18.38 7.77
C ASN A 585 5.19 18.44 6.24
N GLU A 586 5.52 17.29 5.65
CA GLU A 586 5.50 17.01 4.22
C GLU A 586 4.08 17.11 3.64
N ALA A 587 4.00 17.38 2.34
CA ALA A 587 2.83 17.15 1.48
C ALA A 587 3.34 16.51 0.17
N PRO A 588 3.45 15.17 0.13
CA PRO A 588 4.16 14.47 -0.93
C PRO A 588 3.66 14.84 -2.34
N ARG A 589 4.61 14.93 -3.28
CA ARG A 589 4.42 15.30 -4.70
C ARG A 589 4.05 16.75 -4.99
N TRP A 590 4.03 17.67 -4.03
CA TRP A 590 3.81 19.10 -4.30
C TRP A 590 5.10 19.91 -4.21
N GLY A 591 5.42 20.67 -5.26
CA GLY A 591 6.65 21.47 -5.35
C GLY A 591 6.62 22.72 -4.46
N LEU A 592 6.94 22.58 -3.18
CA LEU A 592 6.91 23.68 -2.19
C LEU A 592 8.18 24.55 -2.16
N GLU A 593 9.29 24.07 -2.73
CA GLU A 593 10.64 24.69 -2.64
C GLU A 593 10.68 26.20 -2.96
N TYR A 594 9.84 26.66 -3.88
CA TYR A 594 9.80 28.06 -4.32
C TYR A 594 9.06 29.01 -3.35
N GLY A 595 8.62 28.52 -2.17
CA GLY A 595 7.98 29.32 -1.11
C GLY A 595 6.60 29.87 -1.46
N ALA A 596 5.99 29.39 -2.56
CA ALA A 596 4.67 29.81 -3.02
C ALA A 596 3.53 29.30 -2.13
N GLY A 597 3.75 28.17 -1.45
CA GLY A 597 2.88 27.61 -0.44
C GLY A 597 3.65 26.75 0.57
N PHE A 598 2.95 26.30 1.61
CA PHE A 598 3.48 25.49 2.71
C PHE A 598 2.35 24.63 3.30
N VAL A 599 2.69 23.45 3.80
CA VAL A 599 1.75 22.59 4.55
C VAL A 599 1.40 23.28 5.86
N CYS A 600 0.13 23.40 6.21
CA CYS A 600 -0.35 24.20 7.33
C CYS A 600 -1.42 23.49 8.18
N GLN A 601 -1.57 23.96 9.42
CA GLN A 601 -2.33 23.26 10.47
C GLN A 601 -3.38 24.15 11.17
N ASP A 602 -3.50 25.44 10.82
CA ASP A 602 -4.55 26.37 11.28
C ASP A 602 -5.96 26.00 10.76
N GLY A 603 -6.51 24.91 11.29
CA GLY A 603 -7.84 24.39 10.99
C GLY A 603 -8.01 23.94 9.54
N PRO A 604 -7.40 22.80 9.15
CA PRO A 604 -7.70 22.14 7.87
C PRO A 604 -9.20 21.80 7.76
N HIS A 605 -9.65 21.41 6.58
CA HIS A 605 -11.00 20.89 6.33
C HIS A 605 -11.16 19.49 6.95
N ARG A 606 -10.10 18.66 6.85
CA ARG A 606 -10.06 17.28 7.34
C ARG A 606 -8.66 16.95 7.84
N GLY A 607 -8.51 15.84 8.58
CA GLY A 607 -7.19 15.37 9.04
C GLY A 607 -6.43 16.36 9.93
N ALA A 608 -5.12 16.43 9.72
CA ALA A 608 -4.08 17.16 10.44
C ALA A 608 -3.42 18.30 9.64
N ALA A 609 -3.56 18.33 8.31
CA ALA A 609 -2.85 19.25 7.42
C ALA A 609 -3.70 19.73 6.23
N ALA A 610 -3.28 20.83 5.62
CA ALA A 610 -3.79 21.37 4.36
C ALA A 610 -2.68 22.16 3.64
N LEU A 611 -2.87 22.56 2.38
CA LEU A 611 -1.92 23.42 1.66
C LEU A 611 -2.30 24.91 1.76
N CYS A 612 -1.49 25.69 2.47
CA CYS A 612 -1.58 27.14 2.50
C CYS A 612 -0.75 27.78 1.37
N GLN A 613 -1.40 28.47 0.43
CA GLN A 613 -0.75 29.24 -0.63
C GLN A 613 -0.76 30.76 -0.35
N ARG A 614 0.35 31.43 -0.66
CA ARG A 614 0.50 32.90 -0.56
C ARG A 614 0.23 33.57 -1.91
N LYS A 615 1.28 33.70 -2.73
CA LYS A 615 1.25 34.16 -4.12
C LYS A 615 2.26 33.34 -4.90
N GLY A 616 1.85 32.70 -5.98
CA GLY A 616 2.74 31.96 -6.85
C GLY A 616 2.10 30.73 -7.44
N MET A 617 2.90 29.66 -7.50
CA MET A 617 2.62 28.44 -8.22
C MET A 617 3.20 27.27 -7.43
N VAL A 618 2.38 26.26 -7.13
CA VAL A 618 2.83 24.97 -6.59
C VAL A 618 2.44 23.90 -7.62
N PRO A 619 3.41 23.32 -8.35
CA PRO A 619 3.14 22.25 -9.30
C PRO A 619 2.97 20.91 -8.56
N LEU A 620 2.19 20.01 -9.16
CA LEU A 620 2.32 18.58 -8.90
C LEU A 620 3.62 18.10 -9.58
N VAL A 621 4.47 17.37 -8.87
CA VAL A 621 5.78 16.93 -9.37
C VAL A 621 5.66 15.88 -10.48
N ASN A 622 4.67 15.00 -10.39
CA ASN A 622 4.47 13.90 -11.34
C ASN A 622 3.33 14.18 -12.33
N ARG A 623 3.51 13.73 -13.57
CA ARG A 623 2.43 13.70 -14.57
C ARG A 623 1.41 12.63 -14.17
N PHE A 624 0.15 13.02 -14.11
CA PHE A 624 -0.98 12.11 -13.88
C PHE A 624 -1.46 11.48 -15.20
N ARG A 625 -1.85 10.21 -15.18
CA ARG A 625 -2.45 9.51 -16.35
C ARG A 625 -3.82 8.95 -15.96
N PRO A 626 -4.92 9.28 -16.68
CA PRO A 626 -6.24 8.79 -16.29
C PRO A 626 -6.39 7.28 -16.50
N PRO A 627 -7.20 6.60 -15.67
CA PRO A 627 -7.40 5.15 -15.77
C PRO A 627 -7.80 4.69 -17.17
N GLY A 628 -7.25 3.55 -17.60
CA GLY A 628 -7.52 2.94 -18.91
C GLY A 628 -6.52 3.28 -20.03
N PHE A 629 -5.52 4.13 -19.78
CA PHE A 629 -4.58 4.57 -20.82
C PHE A 629 -3.67 3.46 -21.37
N ALA A 630 -3.38 2.43 -20.58
CA ALA A 630 -2.58 1.28 -20.98
C ALA A 630 -3.41 0.26 -21.79
N GLU A 631 -4.72 0.20 -21.51
CA GLU A 631 -5.68 -0.68 -22.17
C GLU A 631 -6.31 -0.05 -23.44
N GLY A 632 -6.23 1.28 -23.61
CA GLY A 632 -6.77 2.00 -24.77
C GLY A 632 -6.97 3.50 -24.51
N PRO A 633 -7.99 4.14 -25.12
CA PRO A 633 -8.34 5.52 -24.82
C PRO A 633 -8.76 5.68 -23.34
N PRO A 634 -8.14 6.59 -22.57
CA PRO A 634 -8.38 6.71 -21.13
C PRO A 634 -9.75 7.29 -20.77
N LEU A 635 -10.15 7.11 -19.51
CA LEU A 635 -11.38 7.67 -18.95
C LEU A 635 -11.30 9.21 -18.88
N ARG A 636 -12.27 9.90 -19.51
CA ARG A 636 -12.34 11.37 -19.61
C ARG A 636 -13.48 12.03 -18.85
N ASP A 637 -14.39 11.26 -18.27
CA ASP A 637 -15.40 11.77 -17.33
C ASP A 637 -14.67 12.00 -15.98
N LEU A 638 -13.96 13.12 -15.91
CA LEU A 638 -13.14 13.56 -14.78
C LEU A 638 -13.62 14.92 -14.27
N THR A 639 -13.49 15.14 -12.96
CA THR A 639 -13.92 16.38 -12.29
C THR A 639 -12.93 16.76 -11.21
N ALA A 640 -12.43 17.99 -11.19
CA ALA A 640 -11.77 18.47 -9.98
C ALA A 640 -12.82 18.81 -8.93
N VAL A 641 -12.62 18.35 -7.70
CA VAL A 641 -13.30 18.80 -6.49
C VAL A 641 -12.22 19.34 -5.55
N ALA A 642 -12.46 20.45 -4.86
CA ALA A 642 -11.55 20.94 -3.83
C ALA A 642 -12.34 21.67 -2.74
N TRP A 643 -11.76 21.77 -1.55
CA TRP A 643 -12.24 22.64 -0.49
C TRP A 643 -11.29 23.82 -0.35
N LEU A 644 -11.85 25.02 -0.28
CA LEU A 644 -11.09 26.27 -0.24
C LEU A 644 -11.51 27.15 0.94
N LYS A 645 -10.54 27.78 1.59
CA LYS A 645 -10.73 28.73 2.70
C LYS A 645 -9.81 29.94 2.50
N GLY A 646 -10.37 31.15 2.61
CA GLY A 646 -9.67 32.39 2.36
C GLY A 646 -9.40 33.17 3.64
N GLN A 647 -8.14 33.49 3.92
CA GLN A 647 -7.72 34.46 4.95
C GLN A 647 -7.14 35.69 4.25
N GLY A 648 -8.01 36.49 3.61
CA GLY A 648 -7.59 37.63 2.78
C GLY A 648 -6.82 37.23 1.50
N GLY A 649 -6.93 35.97 1.09
CA GLY A 649 -6.11 35.32 0.06
C GLY A 649 -6.27 35.90 -1.35
N GLY A 650 -5.32 35.52 -2.21
CA GLY A 650 -5.38 35.80 -3.65
C GLY A 650 -6.50 35.01 -4.33
N ALA A 651 -6.84 35.40 -5.56
CA ALA A 651 -7.70 34.57 -6.40
C ALA A 651 -6.98 33.24 -6.71
N PHE A 652 -7.69 32.13 -6.54
CA PHE A 652 -7.16 30.78 -6.67
C PHE A 652 -7.55 30.16 -8.00
N SER A 653 -6.70 29.31 -8.54
CA SER A 653 -7.05 28.47 -9.68
C SER A 653 -6.19 27.21 -9.83
N VAL A 654 -6.81 26.14 -10.34
CA VAL A 654 -6.12 24.93 -10.77
C VAL A 654 -5.87 25.03 -12.28
N GLY A 655 -4.60 25.09 -12.67
CA GLY A 655 -4.16 24.90 -14.04
C GLY A 655 -4.02 23.42 -14.38
N VAL A 656 -4.36 23.03 -15.60
CA VAL A 656 -4.11 21.70 -16.15
C VAL A 656 -3.52 21.82 -17.55
N GLN A 657 -2.35 21.21 -17.76
CA GLN A 657 -1.74 21.02 -19.08
C GLN A 657 -2.08 19.63 -19.62
N TYR A 658 -2.33 19.51 -20.92
CA TYR A 658 -2.59 18.25 -21.60
C TYR A 658 -1.36 17.81 -22.40
N LEU A 659 -0.87 16.61 -22.10
CA LEU A 659 0.39 16.03 -22.61
C LEU A 659 0.16 14.58 -23.09
N PRO A 660 1.08 14.01 -23.89
CA PRO A 660 1.17 12.57 -24.08
C PRO A 660 1.72 11.82 -22.86
N VAL A 661 1.47 10.52 -22.85
CA VAL A 661 1.94 9.59 -21.82
C VAL A 661 3.47 9.50 -21.80
N GLU A 662 4.08 9.44 -22.99
CA GLU A 662 5.52 9.21 -23.19
C GLU A 662 6.30 10.47 -23.65
N SER A 663 5.66 11.64 -23.83
CA SER A 663 6.37 12.87 -24.21
C SER A 663 5.86 14.13 -23.53
N TYR A 664 6.66 15.19 -23.59
CA TYR A 664 6.37 16.52 -23.04
C TYR A 664 5.79 17.51 -24.07
N THR A 665 5.24 16.99 -25.18
CA THR A 665 4.59 17.83 -26.20
C THR A 665 3.30 18.43 -25.63
N LEU A 666 3.15 19.76 -25.64
CA LEU A 666 1.95 20.42 -25.12
C LEU A 666 0.82 20.44 -26.16
N PHE A 667 -0.31 19.79 -25.85
CA PHE A 667 -1.51 19.75 -26.70
C PHE A 667 -2.52 20.87 -26.38
N GLY A 668 -2.44 21.42 -25.17
CA GLY A 668 -3.29 22.52 -24.73
C GLY A 668 -3.25 22.69 -23.22
N GLU A 669 -3.87 23.77 -22.75
CA GLU A 669 -3.98 24.11 -21.33
C GLU A 669 -5.40 24.57 -21.02
N GLN A 670 -5.85 24.35 -19.78
CA GLN A 670 -7.05 24.96 -19.24
C GLN A 670 -6.75 25.51 -17.84
N THR A 671 -7.37 26.63 -17.47
CA THR A 671 -7.68 26.85 -16.06
C THR A 671 -8.95 26.07 -15.77
N LEU A 672 -8.81 24.97 -15.03
CA LEU A 672 -9.91 24.07 -14.70
C LEU A 672 -10.83 24.71 -13.65
N LEU A 673 -10.27 25.00 -12.48
CA LEU A 673 -11.01 25.55 -11.35
C LEU A 673 -10.60 27.01 -11.14
N ARG A 674 -11.54 27.88 -10.76
CA ARG A 674 -11.26 29.26 -10.32
C ARG A 674 -12.11 29.60 -9.10
N HIS A 675 -11.53 30.33 -8.15
CA HIS A 675 -12.26 30.94 -7.03
C HIS A 675 -11.73 32.36 -6.77
N ASP A 676 -12.63 33.27 -6.39
CA ASP A 676 -12.27 34.67 -6.15
C ASP A 676 -11.45 34.84 -4.86
N GLY A 677 -10.55 35.84 -4.87
CA GLY A 677 -9.70 36.17 -3.73
C GLY A 677 -10.40 37.05 -2.71
N GLY A 678 -10.27 36.72 -1.42
CA GLY A 678 -10.93 37.42 -0.31
C GLY A 678 -10.86 36.63 1.00
N THR A 679 -11.83 36.86 1.88
CA THR A 679 -12.02 36.08 3.11
C THR A 679 -13.32 35.29 3.02
N TYR A 680 -13.23 33.97 3.23
CA TYR A 680 -14.34 33.03 3.13
C TYR A 680 -13.98 31.75 3.90
N ASP A 681 -14.98 31.07 4.44
CA ASP A 681 -14.81 29.79 5.15
C ASP A 681 -14.81 28.60 4.17
N TRP A 682 -14.56 27.39 4.67
CA TRP A 682 -14.47 26.15 3.89
C TRP A 682 -15.63 25.98 2.90
N THR A 683 -15.29 26.09 1.61
CA THR A 683 -16.25 26.08 0.50
C THR A 683 -15.85 25.01 -0.51
N GLN A 684 -16.73 24.03 -0.76
CA GLN A 684 -16.56 23.05 -1.82
C GLN A 684 -16.71 23.71 -3.19
N VAL A 685 -15.77 23.45 -4.09
CA VAL A 685 -15.77 23.89 -5.49
C VAL A 685 -15.56 22.68 -6.41
N SER A 686 -16.19 22.66 -7.59
CA SER A 686 -15.94 21.60 -8.58
C SER A 686 -16.22 22.02 -10.03
N GLU A 687 -15.40 21.57 -10.98
CA GLU A 687 -15.59 21.75 -12.44
C GLU A 687 -15.14 20.48 -13.20
N ASP A 688 -15.77 20.19 -14.33
CA ASP A 688 -15.39 19.06 -15.20
C ASP A 688 -14.20 19.39 -16.11
N LEU A 689 -13.33 18.41 -16.32
CA LEU A 689 -12.22 18.54 -17.27
C LEU A 689 -12.72 18.44 -18.72
N ARG A 690 -12.13 19.24 -19.61
CA ARG A 690 -12.49 19.30 -21.02
C ARG A 690 -11.27 18.95 -21.88
N PHE A 691 -11.06 17.64 -22.03
CA PHE A 691 -9.96 17.10 -22.84
C PHE A 691 -9.97 17.66 -24.28
N PRO A 692 -8.80 17.97 -24.86
CA PRO A 692 -8.67 18.23 -26.29
C PRO A 692 -9.12 17.01 -27.12
N ALA A 693 -9.46 17.27 -28.39
CA ALA A 693 -9.76 16.20 -29.33
C ALA A 693 -8.51 15.36 -29.63
N ASP A 694 -8.68 14.06 -29.81
CA ASP A 694 -7.61 13.17 -30.26
C ASP A 694 -7.22 13.44 -31.72
N PRO A 695 -5.96 13.18 -32.11
CA PRO A 695 -5.60 13.09 -33.52
C PRO A 695 -6.26 11.87 -34.18
N PRO A 696 -6.29 11.76 -35.53
CA PRO A 696 -6.95 10.66 -36.24
C PRO A 696 -6.39 9.24 -36.00
N ARG A 697 -5.27 9.10 -35.27
CA ARG A 697 -4.63 7.85 -34.87
C ARG A 697 -3.95 8.04 -33.51
N PRO A 698 -4.71 8.06 -32.40
CA PRO A 698 -4.15 8.38 -31.10
C PRO A 698 -3.25 7.25 -30.57
N ASP A 699 -2.09 7.62 -30.05
CA ASP A 699 -1.15 6.74 -29.34
C ASP A 699 -0.50 7.46 -28.15
N LEU A 700 0.31 6.73 -27.37
CA LEU A 700 0.97 7.22 -26.15
C LEU A 700 1.95 8.39 -26.37
N TRP A 701 2.37 8.64 -27.62
CA TRP A 701 3.28 9.71 -28.01
C TRP A 701 2.56 10.94 -28.59
N ASN A 702 1.38 10.74 -29.18
CA ASN A 702 0.72 11.74 -30.01
C ASN A 702 -0.67 12.21 -29.50
N ALA A 703 -1.20 11.63 -28.42
CA ALA A 703 -2.55 11.93 -27.92
C ALA A 703 -2.54 12.58 -26.52
N PRO A 704 -3.51 13.46 -26.18
CA PRO A 704 -3.56 14.22 -24.92
C PRO A 704 -4.04 13.36 -23.73
N TRP A 705 -3.28 12.32 -23.39
CA TRP A 705 -3.67 11.24 -22.47
C TRP A 705 -2.96 11.30 -21.10
N ALA A 706 -2.15 12.32 -20.85
CA ALA A 706 -1.59 12.66 -19.55
C ALA A 706 -1.91 14.11 -19.17
N LEU A 707 -2.00 14.38 -17.87
CA LEU A 707 -2.27 15.69 -17.29
C LEU A 707 -1.09 16.14 -16.42
N ASN A 708 -0.75 17.42 -16.48
CA ASN A 708 0.09 18.07 -15.47
C ASN A 708 -0.76 19.08 -14.69
N LEU A 709 -0.72 19.04 -13.35
CA LEU A 709 -1.59 19.84 -12.48
C LEU A 709 -0.79 20.91 -11.74
N THR A 710 -1.33 22.12 -11.67
CA THR A 710 -0.64 23.27 -11.08
C THR A 710 -1.60 24.14 -10.26
N LEU A 711 -1.24 24.44 -9.01
CA LEU A 711 -2.04 25.26 -8.10
C LEU A 711 -1.51 26.69 -8.10
N HIS A 712 -2.30 27.62 -8.64
CA HIS A 712 -1.94 29.04 -8.76
C HIS A 712 -2.75 29.90 -7.81
N THR A 713 -2.08 30.73 -7.01
CA THR A 713 -2.72 31.80 -6.23
C THR A 713 -2.14 33.16 -6.62
N ALA A 714 -3.01 34.11 -6.97
CA ALA A 714 -2.66 35.47 -7.33
C ALA A 714 -2.18 36.30 -6.12
N SER A 715 -1.76 37.55 -6.34
CA SER A 715 -1.50 38.45 -5.21
C SER A 715 -2.81 38.70 -4.42
N PRO A 716 -2.78 38.76 -3.08
CA PRO A 716 -3.92 39.24 -2.30
C PRO A 716 -4.22 40.71 -2.62
N LYS A 717 -5.48 41.13 -2.44
CA LYS A 717 -5.94 42.50 -2.77
C LYS A 717 -5.32 43.57 -1.85
N THR A 718 -4.99 43.19 -0.61
CA THR A 718 -4.41 44.07 0.42
C THR A 718 -3.60 43.27 1.43
N GLY A 719 -2.45 43.79 1.87
CA GLY A 719 -1.67 43.22 2.98
C GLY A 719 -1.02 41.86 2.66
N GLN A 720 -0.82 41.05 3.70
CA GLN A 720 -0.54 39.63 3.58
C GLN A 720 -1.85 38.86 3.77
N GLY A 721 -2.03 37.79 3.00
CA GLY A 721 -3.21 36.92 3.06
C GLY A 721 -2.89 35.57 2.43
N VAL A 722 -3.67 34.56 2.81
CA VAL A 722 -3.45 33.16 2.46
C VAL A 722 -4.73 32.58 1.86
N THR A 723 -4.58 31.75 0.84
CA THR A 723 -5.61 30.81 0.37
C THR A 723 -5.22 29.43 0.86
N VAL A 724 -6.09 28.78 1.62
CA VAL A 724 -5.92 27.37 2.01
C VAL A 724 -6.67 26.50 1.02
N VAL A 725 -6.02 25.45 0.55
CA VAL A 725 -6.55 24.39 -0.31
C VAL A 725 -6.48 23.09 0.48
N ASP A 726 -7.56 22.32 0.46
CA ASP A 726 -7.64 21.02 1.11
C ASP A 726 -8.56 20.10 0.30
N ASP A 727 -8.46 18.79 0.53
CA ASP A 727 -9.31 17.75 -0.03
C ASP A 727 -9.45 17.83 -1.56
N LEU A 728 -8.41 18.30 -2.26
CA LEU A 728 -8.33 18.36 -3.72
C LEU A 728 -8.34 16.94 -4.30
N ALA A 729 -9.39 16.63 -5.06
CA ALA A 729 -9.55 15.35 -5.73
C ALA A 729 -9.73 15.56 -7.23
N LEU A 730 -9.14 14.66 -8.03
CA LEU A 730 -9.47 14.47 -9.44
C LEU A 730 -10.39 13.25 -9.54
N VAL A 731 -11.70 13.49 -9.50
CA VAL A 731 -12.71 12.42 -9.40
C VAL A 731 -12.96 11.78 -10.77
N ALA A 732 -12.67 10.48 -10.87
CA ALA A 732 -12.91 9.66 -12.04
C ALA A 732 -14.23 8.87 -11.93
N TRP A 733 -15.17 9.09 -12.86
CA TRP A 733 -16.53 8.52 -12.81
C TRP A 733 -16.64 7.12 -13.44
N GLU A 734 -16.13 6.11 -12.73
CA GLU A 734 -15.99 4.72 -13.22
C GLU A 734 -17.26 3.84 -13.17
N ARG A 735 -18.29 4.25 -12.42
CA ARG A 735 -19.52 3.46 -12.20
C ARG A 735 -20.74 4.34 -12.37
N GLN A 736 -21.78 3.85 -13.03
CA GLN A 736 -23.03 4.59 -13.25
C GLN A 736 -24.24 3.65 -13.20
N ALA A 737 -25.36 4.16 -12.69
CA ALA A 737 -26.65 3.48 -12.67
C ALA A 737 -27.76 4.40 -13.24
N PRO A 738 -28.62 3.90 -14.15
CA PRO A 738 -29.80 4.64 -14.58
C PRO A 738 -30.86 4.65 -13.46
N GLY A 739 -31.53 5.79 -13.28
CA GLY A 739 -32.50 5.98 -12.22
C GLY A 739 -31.88 6.42 -10.89
N ALA A 740 -32.68 6.35 -9.83
CA ALA A 740 -32.42 6.96 -8.52
C ALA A 740 -31.68 6.05 -7.52
N THR A 741 -31.02 4.96 -7.95
CA THR A 741 -30.30 4.06 -7.04
C THR A 741 -29.09 3.44 -7.72
N LEU A 742 -27.96 3.44 -7.02
CA LEU A 742 -26.69 2.84 -7.39
C LEU A 742 -26.25 1.90 -6.27
N THR A 743 -25.72 0.73 -6.62
CA THR A 743 -25.30 -0.32 -5.68
C THR A 743 -23.90 -0.80 -6.05
N LEU A 744 -23.06 -1.01 -5.04
CA LEU A 744 -21.70 -1.50 -5.17
C LEU A 744 -21.48 -2.57 -4.07
N GLU A 745 -20.99 -3.75 -4.44
CA GLU A 745 -21.04 -4.92 -3.55
C GLU A 745 -19.74 -5.19 -2.78
N THR A 746 -18.61 -4.68 -3.27
CA THR A 746 -17.26 -4.89 -2.74
C THR A 746 -16.73 -3.63 -2.03
N PRO A 747 -15.69 -3.74 -1.18
CA PRO A 747 -14.90 -2.57 -0.80
C PRO A 747 -14.34 -1.85 -2.05
N HIS A 748 -14.26 -0.52 -2.01
CA HIS A 748 -13.75 0.32 -3.09
C HIS A 748 -13.46 1.77 -2.64
N ALA A 749 -12.53 2.46 -3.29
CA ALA A 749 -12.25 3.89 -3.04
C ALA A 749 -13.20 4.88 -3.76
N ARG A 750 -14.50 4.55 -3.93
CA ARG A 750 -15.48 5.41 -4.62
C ARG A 750 -16.27 6.26 -3.63
N ASP A 751 -15.61 7.28 -3.12
CA ASP A 751 -16.09 8.17 -2.07
C ASP A 751 -16.79 9.43 -2.61
N PHE A 752 -17.11 9.48 -3.91
CA PHE A 752 -17.86 10.58 -4.52
C PHE A 752 -19.10 10.05 -5.23
N VAL A 753 -20.22 10.78 -5.12
CA VAL A 753 -21.46 10.51 -5.87
C VAL A 753 -21.87 11.74 -6.68
N ARG A 754 -22.03 11.55 -7.99
CA ARG A 754 -22.61 12.53 -8.90
C ARG A 754 -24.10 12.23 -9.07
N VAL A 755 -24.92 13.24 -8.79
CA VAL A 755 -26.35 13.24 -9.07
C VAL A 755 -26.57 14.00 -10.38
N GLU A 756 -27.17 13.35 -11.38
CA GLU A 756 -27.64 13.97 -12.63
C GLU A 756 -29.19 13.91 -12.61
N ALA A 757 -29.85 15.06 -12.45
CA ALA A 757 -31.30 15.20 -12.21
C ALA A 757 -31.81 16.62 -12.58
N PRO A 758 -33.12 16.91 -12.60
CA PRO A 758 -33.61 18.29 -12.71
C PRO A 758 -33.18 19.16 -11.51
N ALA A 759 -32.95 20.45 -11.74
CA ALA A 759 -32.56 21.41 -10.70
C ALA A 759 -33.54 21.42 -9.51
N GLY A 760 -33.03 21.40 -8.28
CA GLY A 760 -33.83 21.31 -7.06
C GLY A 760 -33.09 20.72 -5.87
N THR A 761 -33.76 20.61 -4.72
CA THR A 761 -33.20 20.01 -3.50
C THR A 761 -33.78 18.61 -3.29
N TYR A 762 -32.88 17.65 -3.04
CA TYR A 762 -33.16 16.22 -2.85
C TYR A 762 -32.44 15.72 -1.60
N THR A 763 -32.64 14.45 -1.24
CA THR A 763 -31.82 13.77 -0.23
C THR A 763 -31.21 12.50 -0.82
N LEU A 764 -29.88 12.43 -0.80
CA LEU A 764 -29.11 11.24 -1.16
C LEU A 764 -28.91 10.38 0.09
N ARG A 765 -29.65 9.28 0.18
CA ARG A 765 -29.49 8.26 1.20
C ARG A 765 -28.31 7.37 0.85
N VAL A 766 -27.25 7.44 1.65
CA VAL A 766 -26.00 6.69 1.47
C VAL A 766 -25.91 5.61 2.55
N THR A 767 -25.87 4.35 2.14
CA THR A 767 -25.53 3.22 3.02
C THR A 767 -24.05 2.89 2.86
N PHE A 768 -23.29 3.10 3.93
CA PHE A 768 -21.91 2.65 4.05
C PHE A 768 -21.90 1.21 4.57
N ARG A 769 -20.98 0.39 4.05
CA ARG A 769 -20.69 -0.98 4.49
C ARG A 769 -19.23 -1.12 4.86
N GLU A 770 -18.98 -1.67 6.03
CA GLU A 770 -17.67 -2.10 6.50
C GLU A 770 -17.51 -3.61 6.24
N HIS A 771 -16.33 -4.05 5.86
CA HIS A 771 -15.98 -5.48 5.78
C HIS A 771 -14.96 -5.81 6.87
N ARG A 772 -15.20 -6.89 7.62
CA ARG A 772 -14.38 -7.33 8.76
C ARG A 772 -13.89 -8.77 8.58
N VAL A 773 -12.68 -9.03 9.06
CA VAL A 773 -12.13 -10.39 9.15
C VAL A 773 -12.97 -11.18 10.18
N PRO A 774 -13.53 -12.36 9.84
CA PRO A 774 -14.44 -13.12 10.70
C PRO A 774 -13.77 -13.76 11.92
#